data_AF-A0A9P8FSH4-F1
#
_entry.id   AF-A0A9P8FSH4-F1
#
_cell.length_a   1.000
_cell.length_b   1.000
_cell.length_c   1.000
_cell.angle_alpha   90.00
_cell.angle_beta   90.00
_cell.angle_gamma   90.00
#
_symmetry.space_group_name_H-M   'P 1'
#
loop_
_entity.id
_entity.type
_entity.pdbx_description
1 polymer ?
#
loop_
_entity_poly.entity_id
_entity_poly.type
_entity_poly.pdbx_seq_one_letter_code
_entity_poly.pdbx_strand_id
1 'polypeptide(L)'
;MAAPSLASTGINVESELKSAQSATVSTSASLQPSGRVHDILNVSLPCTELGSLWDINLSFSGNVQKVTPHDPAFLEVMKDDTSSPYINGHGALLAPALCHPHIHIDKAYLLSHPKYAHLQIEKGSFDEAMELTSKAKSSFEHDDLLERGLRVIDESVQAGVTSMRAFVEVDPIVGLKCIEAGKSLKKKADLRCHVQLCVFAQLPLFSGDDGGKEIRRLVEEATNPTYSAGVLGSTPYVEDDREKMKKNVEWTIDLALEKDLHLDFHLDYNLDPNTEPLVWHVIDILKAKTWTTRTKKTIVLGHCTRLSLFKDNEWKRLKEEIADLPISFVGLPTSDLFMMRTETGARGTLPVPHLIKDYGFNAAISINNIGNAFTPQGSCDPLSIANLGVGVYQAGTKRDADILYECISTRARNAIGLSTEAGSSSANVLSLKPEKAADMLLFSKYNPNWRTRRTISEAVYLYDGPDKRTVFKGGLLRYVRRISYNNPQITSSVASSQPPQTDHLNAAQQTNNFPSELLDPQLEQLDLESIMSRNEALASKSSWKKTPMQLPAPSPNFPVSDIRNEAKGKQSMGPPPPPQHIDEPYVEFLHKPVESPDAHIEPLSPGRAPDLTRLPPQKQAELVLQQLRDLGERQKARDGKYRSVADELRKGQAQAQAQAQKKGGHVDMGGQ
;
A
#
# COMPACT_ATOMS: atom_id res chain seq x y z
N MET A 1 -1.03 -36.82 48.32
CA MET A 1 0.19 -36.84 49.17
C MET A 1 1.25 -35.86 48.63
N ALA A 2 0.98 -34.55 48.66
CA ALA A 2 1.99 -33.53 48.34
C ALA A 2 1.68 -32.15 48.97
N ALA A 3 0.89 -32.10 50.05
CA ALA A 3 0.56 -30.84 50.73
C ALA A 3 1.70 -30.27 51.60
N PRO A 4 2.66 -31.05 52.16
CA PRO A 4 3.75 -30.46 52.96
C PRO A 4 4.93 -29.92 52.15
N SER A 5 5.01 -30.15 50.83
CA SER A 5 6.21 -29.85 50.02
C SER A 5 6.17 -28.50 49.29
N LEU A 6 5.10 -27.71 49.42
CA LEU A 6 4.95 -26.42 48.73
C LEU A 6 5.02 -25.20 49.67
N ALA A 7 5.23 -25.43 50.98
CA ALA A 7 5.39 -24.34 51.94
C ALA A 7 6.78 -23.65 51.86
N SER A 8 7.76 -24.22 51.16
CA SER A 8 9.12 -23.65 51.02
C SER A 8 9.27 -22.69 49.83
N THR A 9 8.24 -22.49 48.99
CA THR A 9 8.30 -21.62 47.80
C THR A 9 7.54 -20.30 47.97
N GLY A 10 7.01 -20.00 49.16
CA GLY A 10 6.35 -18.71 49.44
C GLY A 10 4.99 -18.52 48.75
N ILE A 11 4.41 -19.57 48.18
CA ILE A 11 3.11 -19.51 47.51
C ILE A 11 2.02 -19.97 48.48
N ASN A 12 1.15 -19.03 48.88
CA ASN A 12 0.01 -19.32 49.73
C ASN A 12 -1.17 -19.82 48.88
N VAL A 13 -1.32 -21.14 48.82
CA VAL A 13 -2.33 -21.86 48.02
C VAL A 13 -3.77 -21.46 48.38
N GLU A 14 -4.06 -21.10 49.64
CA GLU A 14 -5.38 -20.62 50.04
C GLU A 14 -5.70 -19.21 49.52
N SER A 15 -4.68 -18.37 49.35
CA SER A 15 -4.85 -17.03 48.76
C SER A 15 -5.14 -17.09 47.25
N GLU A 16 -4.53 -18.04 46.54
CA GLU A 16 -4.82 -18.26 45.12
C GLU A 16 -6.20 -18.88 44.89
N LEU A 17 -6.62 -19.83 45.75
CA LEU A 17 -7.97 -20.39 45.71
C LEU A 17 -9.06 -19.35 45.99
N LYS A 18 -8.81 -18.39 46.90
CA LYS A 18 -9.72 -17.25 47.12
C LYS A 18 -9.74 -16.28 45.92
N SER A 19 -8.61 -16.08 45.24
CA SER A 19 -8.56 -15.27 44.00
C SER A 19 -9.40 -15.92 42.88
N ALA A 20 -9.33 -17.25 42.74
CA ALA A 20 -10.10 -18.03 41.77
C ALA A 20 -11.61 -18.07 42.06
N GLN A 21 -12.02 -18.04 43.34
CA GLN A 21 -13.44 -17.99 43.73
C GLN A 21 -14.03 -16.57 43.73
N SER A 22 -13.19 -15.52 43.77
CA SER A 22 -13.64 -14.12 43.65
C SER A 22 -13.81 -13.62 42.22
N ALA A 23 -13.41 -14.42 41.22
CA ALA A 23 -13.60 -14.12 39.81
C ALA A 23 -15.09 -14.27 39.44
N THR A 24 -15.90 -13.31 39.86
CA THR A 24 -17.22 -13.08 39.31
C THR A 24 -17.02 -12.71 37.85
N VAL A 25 -17.50 -13.58 36.96
CA VAL A 25 -17.61 -13.30 35.53
C VAL A 25 -18.57 -12.13 35.38
N SER A 26 -18.04 -10.92 35.24
CA SER A 26 -18.80 -9.81 34.68
C SER A 26 -18.99 -10.09 33.20
N THR A 27 -20.15 -10.65 32.84
CA THR A 27 -20.68 -10.60 31.48
C THR A 27 -21.28 -9.22 31.20
N SER A 28 -20.59 -8.13 31.52
CA SER A 28 -20.94 -6.82 30.94
C SER A 28 -20.33 -6.75 29.54
N ALA A 29 -21.03 -7.38 28.59
CA ALA A 29 -20.96 -6.99 27.20
C ALA A 29 -21.42 -5.52 27.11
N SER A 30 -20.53 -4.54 27.28
CA SER A 30 -20.84 -3.20 26.82
C SER A 30 -20.90 -3.26 25.30
N LEU A 31 -22.11 -3.15 24.74
CA LEU A 31 -22.27 -2.82 23.34
C LEU A 31 -21.54 -1.49 23.10
N GLN A 32 -20.34 -1.54 22.53
CA GLN A 32 -19.84 -0.38 21.80
C GLN A 32 -20.71 -0.30 20.54
N PRO A 33 -21.54 0.75 20.39
CA PRO A 33 -22.62 0.72 19.42
C PRO A 33 -22.04 0.58 18.01
N SER A 34 -22.61 -0.32 17.22
CA SER A 34 -22.61 -0.18 15.77
C SER A 34 -23.35 1.13 15.47
N GLY A 35 -22.61 2.23 15.46
CA GLY A 35 -23.19 3.55 15.59
C GLY A 35 -22.16 4.65 15.40
N ARG A 36 -22.66 5.88 15.36
CA ARG A 36 -21.83 7.08 15.26
C ARG A 36 -21.07 7.26 16.58
N VAL A 37 -19.76 7.48 16.47
CA VAL A 37 -18.91 7.77 17.62
C VAL A 37 -18.71 9.28 17.68
N HIS A 38 -18.90 9.86 18.86
CA HIS A 38 -18.70 11.29 19.08
C HIS A 38 -17.33 11.59 19.67
N ASP A 39 -16.80 10.69 20.48
CA ASP A 39 -15.53 10.91 21.16
C ASP A 39 -14.64 9.67 21.12
N ILE A 40 -13.37 9.85 20.77
CA ILE A 40 -12.32 8.84 20.90
C ILE A 40 -11.29 9.38 21.90
N LEU A 41 -11.30 8.82 23.10
CA LEU A 41 -10.59 9.34 24.26
C LEU A 41 -9.35 8.50 24.57
N ASN A 42 -8.38 9.10 25.26
CA ASN A 42 -7.20 8.42 25.78
C ASN A 42 -6.48 7.61 24.68
N VAL A 43 -6.04 8.29 23.62
CA VAL A 43 -5.27 7.68 22.52
C VAL A 43 -3.88 8.31 22.43
N SER A 44 -2.93 7.54 21.90
CA SER A 44 -1.68 8.12 21.39
C SER A 44 -1.85 8.47 19.92
N LEU A 45 -1.16 9.53 19.47
CA LEU A 45 -1.23 10.02 18.10
C LEU A 45 0.15 9.98 17.43
N PRO A 46 0.22 9.83 16.10
CA PRO A 46 1.44 10.08 15.36
C PRO A 46 1.83 11.57 15.45
N CYS A 47 3.12 11.86 15.25
CA CYS A 47 3.65 13.24 15.25
C CYS A 47 3.45 14.04 16.55
N THR A 48 3.11 13.40 17.67
CA THR A 48 3.05 14.03 19.00
C THR A 48 4.20 13.55 19.91
N GLU A 49 4.37 14.20 21.07
CA GLU A 49 5.39 13.80 22.04
C GLU A 49 5.17 12.35 22.52
N LEU A 50 6.26 11.60 22.69
CA LEU A 50 6.17 10.20 23.12
C LEU A 50 5.53 10.11 24.50
N GLY A 51 4.48 9.29 24.63
CA GLY A 51 3.75 9.12 25.88
C GLY A 51 2.64 10.15 26.12
N SER A 52 2.54 11.19 25.29
CA SER A 52 1.38 12.09 25.32
C SER A 52 0.10 11.35 24.92
N LEU A 53 -1.01 11.71 25.57
CA LEU A 53 -2.32 11.14 25.35
C LEU A 53 -3.30 12.24 24.95
N TRP A 54 -4.26 11.89 24.10
CA TRP A 54 -5.14 12.83 23.42
C TRP A 54 -6.57 12.33 23.38
N ASP A 55 -7.49 13.28 23.29
CA ASP A 55 -8.93 13.10 23.11
C ASP A 55 -9.37 13.73 21.79
N ILE A 56 -10.18 13.00 21.02
CA ILE A 56 -10.65 13.38 19.70
C ILE A 56 -12.16 13.50 19.72
N ASN A 57 -12.66 14.71 19.47
CA ASN A 57 -14.08 14.97 19.32
C ASN A 57 -14.48 14.99 17.84
N LEU A 58 -15.58 14.32 17.53
CA LEU A 58 -16.13 14.14 16.19
C LEU A 58 -17.49 14.84 16.09
N SER A 59 -17.67 15.57 15.00
CA SER A 59 -18.95 16.14 14.60
C SER A 59 -19.98 15.06 14.28
N PHE A 60 -21.26 15.44 14.30
CA PHE A 60 -22.33 14.58 13.81
C PHE A 60 -22.14 14.17 12.33
N SER A 61 -21.48 14.98 11.50
CA SER A 61 -21.14 14.60 10.13
C SER A 61 -19.94 13.66 10.02
N GLY A 62 -19.27 13.34 11.13
CA GLY A 62 -18.14 12.42 11.18
C GLY A 62 -16.79 13.05 10.83
N ASN A 63 -16.68 14.38 10.92
CA ASN A 63 -15.43 15.12 10.80
C ASN A 63 -14.82 15.39 12.18
N VAL A 64 -13.50 15.42 12.27
CA VAL A 64 -12.76 15.83 13.47
C VAL A 64 -13.10 17.28 13.81
N GLN A 65 -13.66 17.56 14.99
CA GLN A 65 -13.88 18.94 15.45
C GLN A 65 -12.71 19.44 16.30
N LYS A 66 -12.26 18.62 17.26
CA LYS A 66 -11.21 19.00 18.20
C LYS A 66 -10.27 17.83 18.47
N VAL A 67 -9.01 18.19 18.69
CA VAL A 67 -7.94 17.31 19.16
C VAL A 67 -7.32 18.00 20.36
N THR A 68 -7.49 17.44 21.56
CA THR A 68 -7.05 18.05 22.82
C THR A 68 -6.23 17.08 23.65
N PRO A 69 -5.31 17.54 24.52
CA PRO A 69 -4.64 16.68 25.48
C PRO A 69 -5.67 15.91 26.33
N HIS A 70 -5.38 14.66 26.65
CA HIS A 70 -6.28 13.79 27.41
C HIS A 70 -6.47 14.29 28.84
N ASP A 71 -7.73 14.42 29.27
CA ASP A 71 -8.11 14.68 30.66
C ASP A 71 -8.68 13.40 31.31
N PRO A 72 -7.97 12.77 32.26
CA PRO A 72 -8.47 11.59 32.97
C PRO A 72 -9.81 11.82 33.69
N ALA A 73 -10.10 13.06 34.13
CA ALA A 73 -11.36 13.38 34.78
C ALA A 73 -12.55 13.23 33.83
N PHE A 74 -12.36 13.44 32.53
CA PHE A 74 -13.42 13.31 31.53
C PHE A 74 -13.92 11.88 31.40
N LEU A 75 -13.03 10.88 31.57
CA LEU A 75 -13.43 9.47 31.60
C LEU A 75 -14.28 9.15 32.83
N GLU A 76 -14.01 9.75 33.99
CA GLU A 76 -14.85 9.54 35.18
C GLU A 76 -16.26 10.13 34.98
N VAL A 77 -16.37 11.27 34.31
CA VAL A 77 -17.66 11.89 33.97
C VAL A 77 -18.44 11.07 32.94
N MET A 78 -17.76 10.58 31.89
CA MET A 78 -18.37 9.83 30.78
C MET A 78 -18.74 8.40 31.14
N LYS A 79 -18.22 7.82 32.23
CA LYS A 79 -18.58 6.45 32.66
C LYS A 79 -20.08 6.28 32.94
N ASP A 80 -20.72 7.32 33.45
CA ASP A 80 -22.14 7.31 33.81
C ASP A 80 -23.04 7.92 32.72
N ASP A 81 -22.45 8.55 31.70
CA ASP A 81 -23.16 9.11 30.56
C ASP A 81 -23.40 8.07 29.47
N THR A 82 -24.63 7.57 29.39
CA THR A 82 -25.07 6.62 28.35
C THR A 82 -25.61 7.32 27.09
N SER A 83 -25.67 8.65 27.09
CA SER A 83 -26.28 9.45 26.01
C SER A 83 -25.32 9.80 24.88
N SER A 84 -24.01 9.80 25.13
CA SER A 84 -22.97 10.05 24.11
C SER A 84 -22.04 8.84 23.95
N PRO A 85 -22.11 8.09 22.83
CA PRO A 85 -21.19 6.98 22.59
C PRO A 85 -19.75 7.46 22.38
N TYR A 86 -18.87 7.03 23.28
CA TYR A 86 -17.42 7.25 23.23
C TYR A 86 -16.63 5.94 23.21
N ILE A 87 -15.40 6.02 22.70
CA ILE A 87 -14.42 4.94 22.71
C ILE A 87 -13.22 5.35 23.54
N ASN A 88 -12.87 4.56 24.54
CA ASN A 88 -11.62 4.70 25.27
C ASN A 88 -10.51 3.88 24.59
N GLY A 89 -9.49 4.56 24.06
CA GLY A 89 -8.34 3.93 23.41
C GLY A 89 -7.33 3.33 24.37
N HIS A 90 -7.42 3.60 25.67
CA HIS A 90 -6.49 3.10 26.69
C HIS A 90 -5.00 3.37 26.40
N GLY A 91 -4.76 4.49 25.76
CA GLY A 91 -3.49 5.00 25.26
C GLY A 91 -2.94 4.28 24.04
N ALA A 92 -3.73 3.43 23.38
CA ALA A 92 -3.36 2.82 22.12
C ALA A 92 -3.29 3.84 20.98
N LEU A 93 -2.54 3.49 19.94
CA LEU A 93 -2.33 4.33 18.76
C LEU A 93 -3.65 4.51 17.99
N LEU A 94 -4.00 5.75 17.71
CA LEU A 94 -4.98 6.13 16.70
C LEU A 94 -4.25 6.77 15.52
N ALA A 95 -4.39 6.19 14.33
CA ALA A 95 -3.70 6.63 13.13
C ALA A 95 -4.68 6.80 11.94
N PRO A 96 -4.31 7.53 10.87
CA PRO A 96 -5.15 7.64 9.68
C PRO A 96 -5.43 6.27 9.03
N ALA A 97 -6.63 6.09 8.48
CA ALA A 97 -7.02 4.81 7.87
C ALA A 97 -6.14 4.42 6.68
N LEU A 98 -6.13 3.13 6.35
CA LEU A 98 -5.34 2.58 5.27
C LEU A 98 -6.01 2.80 3.91
N CYS A 99 -5.21 2.72 2.84
CA CYS A 99 -5.64 2.88 1.46
C CYS A 99 -4.87 1.93 0.54
N HIS A 100 -5.57 1.30 -0.40
CA HIS A 100 -4.94 0.60 -1.52
C HIS A 100 -4.87 1.54 -2.72
N PRO A 101 -3.71 2.16 -3.03
CA PRO A 101 -3.62 2.99 -4.22
C PRO A 101 -3.61 2.15 -5.52
N HIS A 102 -3.45 0.83 -5.41
CA HIS A 102 -3.37 -0.07 -6.56
C HIS A 102 -3.69 -1.53 -6.17
N ILE A 103 -4.85 -2.06 -6.56
CA ILE A 103 -5.23 -3.46 -6.28
C ILE A 103 -6.12 -4.03 -7.40
N HIS A 104 -5.86 -5.27 -7.82
CA HIS A 104 -6.72 -6.00 -8.77
C HIS A 104 -7.80 -6.78 -8.03
N ILE A 105 -9.06 -6.50 -8.34
CA ILE A 105 -10.22 -7.20 -7.74
C ILE A 105 -10.81 -8.27 -8.65
N ASP A 106 -10.49 -8.22 -9.94
CA ASP A 106 -11.00 -9.08 -11.02
C ASP A 106 -10.24 -10.41 -11.12
N LYS A 107 -8.95 -10.42 -10.82
CA LYS A 107 -8.07 -11.60 -10.89
C LYS A 107 -7.49 -12.06 -9.54
N ALA A 108 -8.09 -11.63 -8.42
CA ALA A 108 -7.69 -12.09 -7.10
C ALA A 108 -8.14 -13.54 -6.82
N TYR A 109 -7.36 -14.27 -6.01
CA TYR A 109 -7.63 -15.61 -5.48
C TYR A 109 -7.80 -16.75 -6.49
N LEU A 110 -7.40 -16.55 -7.76
CA LEU A 110 -7.52 -17.58 -8.80
C LEU A 110 -6.89 -18.92 -8.38
N LEU A 111 -5.71 -18.93 -7.77
CA LEU A 111 -5.03 -20.19 -7.39
C LEU A 111 -5.74 -20.96 -6.28
N SER A 112 -6.60 -20.31 -5.50
CA SER A 112 -7.29 -20.91 -4.35
C SER A 112 -8.78 -21.16 -4.59
N HIS A 113 -9.36 -20.52 -5.60
CA HIS A 113 -10.77 -20.64 -5.90
C HIS A 113 -11.05 -22.00 -6.56
N PRO A 114 -12.04 -22.80 -6.09
CA PRO A 114 -12.25 -24.18 -6.57
C PRO A 114 -12.36 -24.31 -8.10
N LYS A 115 -13.02 -23.35 -8.76
CA LYS A 115 -13.16 -23.29 -10.23
C LYS A 115 -11.82 -23.23 -10.98
N TYR A 116 -10.81 -22.60 -10.39
CA TYR A 116 -9.52 -22.32 -11.03
C TYR A 116 -8.34 -23.03 -10.35
N ALA A 117 -8.59 -23.81 -9.29
CA ALA A 117 -7.56 -24.47 -8.48
C ALA A 117 -6.68 -25.47 -9.28
N HIS A 118 -7.10 -25.86 -10.48
CA HIS A 118 -6.31 -26.68 -11.40
C HIS A 118 -5.25 -25.89 -12.18
N LEU A 119 -5.31 -24.55 -12.17
CA LEU A 119 -4.38 -23.64 -12.86
C LEU A 119 -3.22 -23.24 -11.93
N GLN A 120 -2.42 -24.21 -11.50
CA GLN A 120 -1.29 -23.96 -10.59
C GLN A 120 -0.02 -23.54 -11.33
N ILE A 121 0.86 -22.82 -10.62
CA ILE A 121 2.16 -22.37 -11.12
C ILE A 121 3.16 -23.53 -11.09
N GLU A 122 3.87 -23.78 -12.18
CA GLU A 122 4.94 -24.80 -12.25
C GLU A 122 6.32 -24.17 -12.51
N LYS A 123 6.42 -23.16 -13.37
CA LYS A 123 7.70 -22.52 -13.77
C LYS A 123 7.99 -21.23 -13.00
N GLY A 124 6.94 -20.49 -12.63
CA GLY A 124 7.00 -19.17 -12.01
C GLY A 124 7.53 -18.06 -12.92
N SER A 125 7.33 -18.16 -14.23
CA SER A 125 7.72 -17.12 -15.20
C SER A 125 6.59 -16.13 -15.48
N PHE A 126 6.94 -14.95 -16.01
CA PHE A 126 5.94 -13.97 -16.44
C PHE A 126 5.02 -14.52 -17.54
N ASP A 127 5.59 -15.23 -18.53
CA ASP A 127 4.82 -15.83 -19.62
C ASP A 127 3.84 -16.89 -19.13
N GLU A 128 4.25 -17.73 -18.17
CA GLU A 128 3.35 -18.70 -17.55
C GLU A 128 2.23 -17.99 -16.77
N ALA A 129 2.55 -16.92 -16.05
CA ALA A 129 1.54 -16.14 -15.34
C ALA A 129 0.50 -15.53 -16.30
N MET A 130 0.94 -15.04 -17.46
CA MET A 130 0.05 -14.56 -18.51
C MET A 130 -0.83 -15.69 -19.08
N GLU A 131 -0.24 -16.85 -19.36
CA GLU A 131 -0.94 -18.02 -19.89
C GLU A 131 -2.03 -18.52 -18.92
N LEU A 132 -1.68 -18.73 -17.64
CA LEU A 132 -2.61 -19.21 -16.62
C LEU A 132 -3.74 -18.20 -16.37
N THR A 133 -3.41 -16.90 -16.33
CA THR A 133 -4.41 -15.86 -16.15
C THR A 133 -5.36 -15.78 -17.36
N SER A 134 -4.84 -15.91 -18.59
CA SER A 134 -5.64 -15.96 -19.81
C SER A 134 -6.62 -17.15 -19.82
N LYS A 135 -6.15 -18.35 -19.44
CA LYS A 135 -6.99 -19.55 -19.26
C LYS A 135 -8.08 -19.36 -18.20
N ALA A 136 -7.76 -18.68 -17.10
CA ALA A 136 -8.76 -18.35 -16.09
C ALA A 136 -9.81 -17.39 -16.65
N LYS A 137 -9.37 -16.31 -17.31
CA LYS A 137 -10.21 -15.25 -17.89
C LYS A 137 -11.23 -15.77 -18.90
N SER A 138 -10.87 -16.75 -19.74
CA SER A 138 -11.81 -17.35 -20.70
C SER A 138 -13.01 -18.02 -20.01
N SER A 139 -12.87 -18.38 -18.74
CA SER A 139 -13.90 -19.04 -17.95
C SER A 139 -14.57 -18.11 -16.94
N PHE A 140 -14.28 -16.79 -16.95
CA PHE A 140 -14.88 -15.83 -16.03
C PHE A 140 -16.39 -15.69 -16.25
N GLU A 141 -17.11 -15.74 -15.13
CA GLU A 141 -18.54 -15.50 -15.01
C GLU A 141 -18.78 -14.39 -13.98
N HIS A 142 -19.95 -13.75 -14.07
CA HIS A 142 -20.27 -12.63 -13.21
C HIS A 142 -20.22 -12.99 -11.72
N ASP A 143 -20.74 -14.17 -11.36
CA ASP A 143 -20.83 -14.58 -9.96
C ASP A 143 -19.46 -14.85 -9.33
N ASP A 144 -18.52 -15.48 -10.06
CA ASP A 144 -17.17 -15.71 -9.51
C ASP A 144 -16.35 -14.43 -9.41
N LEU A 145 -16.58 -13.46 -10.32
CA LEU A 145 -15.99 -12.12 -10.22
C LEU A 145 -16.53 -11.37 -8.99
N LEU A 146 -17.83 -11.45 -8.73
CA LEU A 146 -18.44 -10.85 -7.53
C LEU A 146 -17.95 -11.51 -6.25
N GLU A 147 -17.85 -12.83 -6.21
CA GLU A 147 -17.38 -13.57 -5.03
C GLU A 147 -15.95 -13.18 -4.66
N ARG A 148 -15.01 -13.31 -5.61
CA ARG A 148 -13.59 -13.02 -5.38
C ARG A 148 -13.36 -11.54 -5.11
N GLY A 149 -14.00 -10.65 -5.87
CA GLY A 149 -13.86 -9.21 -5.69
C GLY A 149 -14.47 -8.71 -4.37
N LEU A 150 -15.61 -9.27 -3.94
CA LEU A 150 -16.21 -8.93 -2.64
C LEU A 150 -15.32 -9.38 -1.49
N ARG A 151 -14.71 -10.57 -1.59
CA ARG A 151 -13.73 -11.04 -0.62
C ARG A 151 -12.55 -10.08 -0.47
N VAL A 152 -11.97 -9.58 -1.56
CA VAL A 152 -10.88 -8.57 -1.50
C VAL A 152 -11.35 -7.33 -0.74
N ILE A 153 -12.54 -6.82 -1.07
CA ILE A 153 -13.08 -5.60 -0.44
C ILE A 153 -13.33 -5.82 1.05
N ASP A 154 -13.95 -6.94 1.43
CA ASP A 154 -14.32 -7.22 2.81
C ASP A 154 -13.10 -7.45 3.69
N GLU A 155 -12.12 -8.23 3.23
CA GLU A 155 -10.84 -8.43 3.93
C GLU A 155 -10.04 -7.11 4.02
N SER A 156 -10.07 -6.27 2.98
CA SER A 156 -9.44 -4.94 3.01
C SER A 156 -10.11 -4.01 4.03
N VAL A 157 -11.44 -3.94 4.04
CA VAL A 157 -12.19 -3.13 5.00
C VAL A 157 -11.94 -3.60 6.43
N GLN A 158 -11.90 -4.92 6.65
CA GLN A 158 -11.54 -5.50 7.94
C GLN A 158 -10.12 -5.09 8.36
N ALA A 159 -9.18 -5.00 7.41
CA ALA A 159 -7.82 -4.53 7.67
C ALA A 159 -7.73 -3.02 7.98
N GLY A 160 -8.79 -2.24 7.78
CA GLY A 160 -8.78 -0.79 7.99
C GLY A 160 -8.65 0.04 6.72
N VAL A 161 -8.87 -0.56 5.55
CA VAL A 161 -8.90 0.15 4.28
C VAL A 161 -10.23 0.89 4.13
N THR A 162 -10.17 2.21 3.95
CA THR A 162 -11.36 3.06 3.76
C THR A 162 -11.52 3.56 2.33
N SER A 163 -10.46 3.43 1.52
CA SER A 163 -10.41 3.81 0.11
C SER A 163 -9.50 2.89 -0.68
N MET A 164 -9.84 2.62 -1.94
CA MET A 164 -9.02 1.85 -2.86
C MET A 164 -9.17 2.30 -4.31
N ARG A 165 -8.12 2.18 -5.11
CA ARG A 165 -8.20 2.15 -6.57
C ARG A 165 -8.16 0.70 -7.05
N ALA A 166 -9.29 0.24 -7.54
CA ALA A 166 -9.53 -1.15 -7.90
C ALA A 166 -9.46 -1.32 -9.43
N PHE A 167 -8.51 -2.11 -9.89
CA PHE A 167 -8.29 -2.42 -11.28
C PHE A 167 -9.24 -3.52 -11.74
N VAL A 168 -9.80 -3.33 -12.93
CA VAL A 168 -10.63 -4.29 -13.65
C VAL A 168 -10.18 -4.32 -15.11
N GLU A 169 -9.75 -5.49 -15.57
CA GLU A 169 -9.25 -5.68 -16.93
C GLU A 169 -10.38 -5.61 -17.95
N VAL A 170 -10.09 -5.00 -19.10
CA VAL A 170 -10.97 -4.93 -20.26
C VAL A 170 -10.17 -5.34 -21.49
N ASP A 171 -10.61 -6.40 -22.14
CA ASP A 171 -9.94 -7.00 -23.31
C ASP A 171 -10.89 -7.97 -24.04
N PRO A 172 -10.51 -8.48 -25.22
CA PRO A 172 -11.37 -9.36 -26.02
C PRO A 172 -11.76 -10.70 -25.35
N ILE A 173 -11.04 -11.16 -24.32
CA ILE A 173 -11.34 -12.43 -23.63
C ILE A 173 -12.47 -12.22 -22.63
N VAL A 174 -12.38 -11.19 -21.78
CA VAL A 174 -13.37 -10.91 -20.74
C VAL A 174 -14.49 -9.97 -21.19
N GLY A 175 -14.29 -9.24 -22.30
CA GLY A 175 -15.17 -8.17 -22.74
C GLY A 175 -15.34 -7.12 -21.64
N LEU A 176 -16.59 -6.88 -21.24
CA LEU A 176 -16.95 -5.92 -20.19
C LEU A 176 -17.31 -6.57 -18.84
N LYS A 177 -17.18 -7.89 -18.71
CA LYS A 177 -17.62 -8.63 -17.50
C LYS A 177 -16.98 -8.10 -16.22
N CYS A 178 -15.68 -7.78 -16.27
CA CYS A 178 -14.94 -7.31 -15.09
C CYS A 178 -15.40 -5.91 -14.65
N ILE A 179 -15.66 -4.98 -15.58
CA ILE A 179 -16.15 -3.64 -15.23
C ILE A 179 -17.61 -3.68 -14.76
N GLU A 180 -18.44 -4.56 -15.32
CA GLU A 180 -19.81 -4.82 -14.84
C GLU A 180 -19.82 -5.35 -13.40
N ALA A 181 -18.99 -6.35 -13.10
CA ALA A 181 -18.81 -6.85 -11.74
C ALA A 181 -18.23 -5.77 -10.82
N GLY A 182 -17.22 -5.02 -11.28
CA GLY A 182 -16.62 -3.90 -10.55
C GLY A 182 -17.63 -2.83 -10.14
N LYS A 183 -18.55 -2.45 -11.03
CA LYS A 183 -19.66 -1.53 -10.73
C LYS A 183 -20.56 -2.06 -9.62
N SER A 184 -20.95 -3.33 -9.68
CA SER A 184 -21.75 -3.98 -8.63
C SER A 184 -21.02 -4.03 -7.29
N LEU A 185 -19.71 -4.34 -7.31
CA LEU A 185 -18.87 -4.37 -6.12
C LEU A 185 -18.69 -2.99 -5.49
N LYS A 186 -18.45 -1.96 -6.30
CA LYS A 186 -18.42 -0.56 -5.85
C LYS A 186 -19.70 -0.19 -5.11
N LYS A 187 -20.88 -0.59 -5.62
CA LYS A 187 -22.16 -0.37 -4.96
C LYS A 187 -22.29 -1.14 -3.65
N LYS A 188 -21.86 -2.41 -3.59
CA LYS A 188 -21.88 -3.24 -2.36
C LYS A 188 -20.88 -2.75 -1.29
N ALA A 189 -19.82 -2.07 -1.72
CA ALA A 189 -18.82 -1.46 -0.85
C ALA A 189 -19.22 -0.06 -0.37
N ASP A 190 -20.30 0.50 -0.93
CA ASP A 190 -20.77 1.84 -0.60
C ASP A 190 -20.97 1.96 0.91
N LEU A 191 -20.69 3.14 1.46
CA LEU A 191 -20.60 3.43 2.89
C LEU A 191 -19.41 2.80 3.66
N ARG A 192 -18.82 1.69 3.20
CA ARG A 192 -17.71 0.98 3.88
C ARG A 192 -16.34 1.29 3.29
N CYS A 193 -16.21 1.34 1.97
CA CYS A 193 -14.97 1.65 1.27
C CYS A 193 -15.24 2.54 0.05
N HIS A 194 -14.41 3.57 -0.17
CA HIS A 194 -14.46 4.34 -1.40
C HIS A 194 -13.72 3.56 -2.48
N VAL A 195 -14.44 2.97 -3.42
CA VAL A 195 -13.85 2.19 -4.52
C VAL A 195 -13.78 3.06 -5.78
N GLN A 196 -12.57 3.41 -6.19
CA GLN A 196 -12.27 4.10 -7.45
C GLN A 196 -11.92 3.05 -8.51
N LEU A 197 -12.84 2.76 -9.43
CA LEU A 197 -12.63 1.75 -10.46
C LEU A 197 -11.68 2.27 -11.56
N CYS A 198 -10.70 1.45 -11.91
CA CYS A 198 -9.77 1.66 -13.01
C CYS A 198 -10.06 0.68 -14.14
N VAL A 199 -10.53 1.21 -15.28
CA VAL A 199 -10.62 0.47 -16.54
C VAL A 199 -9.19 0.23 -17.00
N PHE A 200 -8.77 -1.03 -17.08
CA PHE A 200 -7.38 -1.37 -17.29
C PHE A 200 -7.14 -2.21 -18.55
N ALA A 201 -6.34 -1.66 -19.46
CA ALA A 201 -5.85 -2.37 -20.63
C ALA A 201 -4.54 -3.13 -20.28
N GLN A 202 -4.69 -4.41 -19.93
CA GLN A 202 -3.55 -5.31 -19.66
C GLN A 202 -2.87 -5.79 -20.96
N LEU A 203 -3.65 -5.97 -22.03
CA LEU A 203 -3.17 -6.37 -23.35
C LEU A 203 -2.79 -5.15 -24.20
N PRO A 204 -2.01 -5.33 -25.29
CA PRO A 204 -1.53 -4.23 -26.12
C PRO A 204 -2.68 -3.45 -26.77
N LEU A 205 -2.60 -2.12 -26.75
CA LEU A 205 -3.57 -1.24 -27.38
C LEU A 205 -3.28 -1.01 -28.86
N PHE A 206 -2.05 -1.22 -29.36
CA PHE A 206 -1.64 -0.93 -30.74
C PHE A 206 -0.93 -2.10 -31.45
N SER A 207 -0.95 -3.28 -30.82
CA SER A 207 -0.34 -4.51 -31.32
C SER A 207 -1.39 -5.63 -31.47
N GLY A 208 -0.99 -6.78 -32.00
CA GLY A 208 -1.88 -7.92 -32.25
C GLY A 208 -2.53 -7.93 -33.65
N ASP A 209 -3.26 -9.01 -33.95
CA ASP A 209 -3.74 -9.34 -35.30
C ASP A 209 -4.68 -8.28 -35.91
N ASP A 210 -5.48 -7.61 -35.08
CA ASP A 210 -6.38 -6.54 -35.51
C ASP A 210 -5.78 -5.13 -35.34
N GLY A 211 -4.51 -5.04 -34.92
CA GLY A 211 -3.82 -3.81 -34.57
C GLY A 211 -4.39 -3.11 -33.34
N GLY A 212 -4.98 -3.87 -32.40
CA GLY A 212 -5.55 -3.39 -31.15
C GLY A 212 -6.89 -2.66 -31.29
N LYS A 213 -7.62 -2.87 -32.39
CA LYS A 213 -8.90 -2.17 -32.64
C LYS A 213 -9.97 -2.55 -31.64
N GLU A 214 -10.15 -3.84 -31.38
CA GLU A 214 -11.22 -4.32 -30.50
C GLU A 214 -10.97 -3.94 -29.04
N ILE A 215 -9.73 -4.06 -28.56
CA ILE A 215 -9.41 -3.63 -27.19
C ILE A 215 -9.61 -2.12 -26.99
N ARG A 216 -9.20 -1.27 -27.96
CA ARG A 216 -9.48 0.18 -27.87
C ARG A 216 -10.98 0.46 -27.83
N ARG A 217 -11.78 -0.23 -28.67
CA ARG A 217 -13.26 -0.13 -28.67
C ARG A 217 -13.84 -0.52 -27.31
N LEU A 218 -13.40 -1.63 -26.74
CA LEU A 218 -13.86 -2.11 -25.43
C LEU A 218 -13.46 -1.16 -24.29
N VAL A 219 -12.24 -0.63 -24.31
CA VAL A 219 -11.78 0.35 -23.31
C VAL A 219 -12.60 1.63 -23.40
N GLU A 220 -12.82 2.17 -24.60
CA GLU A 220 -13.70 3.33 -24.80
C GLU A 220 -15.12 3.06 -24.26
N GLU A 221 -15.68 1.88 -24.53
CA GLU A 221 -16.99 1.46 -24.01
C GLU A 221 -17.01 1.34 -22.48
N ALA A 222 -15.98 0.72 -21.88
CA ALA A 222 -15.87 0.56 -20.44
C ALA A 222 -15.67 1.90 -19.69
N THR A 223 -15.12 2.92 -20.35
CA THR A 223 -15.04 4.29 -19.80
C THR A 223 -16.35 5.06 -19.85
N ASN A 224 -17.44 4.47 -20.37
CA ASN A 224 -18.75 5.09 -20.37
C ASN A 224 -19.19 5.45 -18.93
N PRO A 225 -19.76 6.66 -18.69
CA PRO A 225 -20.19 7.09 -17.36
C PRO A 225 -21.14 6.13 -16.63
N THR A 226 -21.89 5.30 -17.37
CA THR A 226 -22.78 4.28 -16.80
C THR A 226 -22.04 3.24 -15.94
N TYR A 227 -20.74 3.02 -16.14
CA TYR A 227 -19.92 2.14 -15.31
C TYR A 227 -19.35 2.84 -14.07
N SER A 228 -19.39 4.17 -14.02
CA SER A 228 -18.84 4.96 -12.91
C SER A 228 -17.37 4.67 -12.62
N ALA A 229 -16.61 4.35 -13.66
CA ALA A 229 -15.15 4.30 -13.64
C ALA A 229 -14.58 5.72 -13.49
N GLY A 230 -13.53 5.85 -12.69
CA GLY A 230 -12.89 7.15 -12.42
C GLY A 230 -11.44 7.23 -12.92
N VAL A 231 -10.91 6.12 -13.42
CA VAL A 231 -9.49 5.99 -13.81
C VAL A 231 -9.41 5.18 -15.08
N LEU A 232 -8.50 5.57 -15.96
CA LEU A 232 -8.06 4.82 -17.11
C LEU A 232 -6.60 4.39 -16.90
N GLY A 233 -6.31 3.13 -17.16
CA GLY A 233 -4.95 2.62 -17.09
C GLY A 233 -4.59 1.73 -18.28
N SER A 234 -3.31 1.67 -18.57
CA SER A 234 -2.76 0.83 -19.63
C SER A 234 -1.36 0.32 -19.28
N THR A 235 -0.88 -0.62 -20.09
CA THR A 235 0.42 -1.28 -19.94
C THR A 235 1.29 -1.05 -21.19
N PRO A 236 1.99 0.08 -21.35
CA PRO A 236 2.71 0.34 -22.59
C PRO A 236 3.77 -0.72 -22.94
N TYR A 237 4.43 -1.32 -21.95
CA TYR A 237 5.53 -2.27 -22.19
C TYR A 237 5.10 -3.62 -22.80
N VAL A 238 3.79 -3.88 -22.98
CA VAL A 238 3.33 -5.08 -23.69
C VAL A 238 3.23 -4.89 -25.20
N GLU A 239 3.40 -3.66 -25.71
CA GLU A 239 3.41 -3.39 -27.16
C GLU A 239 4.64 -4.00 -27.84
N ASP A 240 4.50 -4.38 -29.12
CA ASP A 240 5.56 -5.05 -29.88
C ASP A 240 6.85 -4.22 -30.02
N ASP A 241 6.70 -2.89 -30.06
CA ASP A 241 7.81 -1.97 -30.34
C ASP A 241 7.62 -0.61 -29.65
N ARG A 242 8.74 0.11 -29.52
CA ARG A 242 8.83 1.40 -28.82
C ARG A 242 7.87 2.46 -29.35
N GLU A 243 7.63 2.53 -30.65
CA GLU A 243 6.74 3.53 -31.24
C GLU A 243 5.28 3.23 -30.91
N LYS A 244 4.91 1.95 -30.85
CA LYS A 244 3.60 1.53 -30.33
C LYS A 244 3.46 1.78 -28.83
N MET A 245 4.53 1.60 -28.03
CA MET A 245 4.52 1.98 -26.61
C MET A 245 4.21 3.47 -26.42
N LYS A 246 4.79 4.33 -27.26
CA LYS A 246 4.52 5.78 -27.26
C LYS A 246 3.07 6.08 -27.66
N LYS A 247 2.57 5.46 -28.74
CA LYS A 247 1.15 5.58 -29.16
C LYS A 247 0.18 5.15 -28.07
N ASN A 248 0.51 4.11 -27.32
CA ASN A 248 -0.25 3.66 -26.16
C ASN A 248 -0.37 4.80 -25.13
N VAL A 249 0.76 5.36 -24.70
CA VAL A 249 0.80 6.50 -23.77
C VAL A 249 -0.01 7.70 -24.29
N GLU A 250 0.22 8.11 -25.53
CA GLU A 250 -0.46 9.25 -26.15
C GLU A 250 -1.97 9.07 -26.18
N TRP A 251 -2.45 7.93 -26.66
CA TRP A 251 -3.87 7.62 -26.76
C TRP A 251 -4.53 7.54 -25.37
N THR A 252 -3.87 6.90 -24.41
CA THR A 252 -4.40 6.80 -23.04
C THR A 252 -4.51 8.17 -22.38
N ILE A 253 -3.53 9.06 -22.57
CA ILE A 253 -3.60 10.45 -22.08
C ILE A 253 -4.74 11.22 -22.77
N ASP A 254 -4.87 11.10 -24.09
CA ASP A 254 -5.92 11.79 -24.84
C ASP A 254 -7.32 11.34 -24.42
N LEU A 255 -7.55 10.03 -24.27
CA LEU A 255 -8.84 9.50 -23.81
C LEU A 255 -9.14 9.91 -22.37
N ALA A 256 -8.14 9.89 -21.47
CA ALA A 256 -8.34 10.34 -20.09
C ALA A 256 -8.70 11.82 -20.01
N LEU A 257 -8.09 12.67 -20.85
CA LEU A 257 -8.45 14.10 -20.96
C LEU A 257 -9.85 14.29 -21.56
N GLU A 258 -10.24 13.49 -22.55
CA GLU A 258 -11.58 13.54 -23.15
C GLU A 258 -12.66 13.17 -22.14
N LYS A 259 -12.42 12.14 -21.33
CA LYS A 259 -13.39 11.58 -20.38
C LYS A 259 -13.27 12.16 -18.95
N ASP A 260 -12.34 13.09 -18.71
CA ASP A 260 -11.98 13.63 -17.39
C ASP A 260 -11.68 12.52 -16.35
N LEU A 261 -10.78 11.60 -16.68
CA LEU A 261 -10.38 10.47 -15.84
C LEU A 261 -9.00 10.70 -15.21
N HIS A 262 -8.77 10.07 -14.05
CA HIS A 262 -7.42 9.85 -13.55
C HIS A 262 -6.65 8.89 -14.47
N LEU A 263 -5.32 8.97 -14.43
CA LEU A 263 -4.44 8.06 -15.14
C LEU A 263 -3.72 7.11 -14.18
N ASP A 264 -3.51 5.87 -14.62
CA ASP A 264 -2.68 4.88 -13.92
C ASP A 264 -1.95 3.96 -14.91
N PHE A 265 -0.65 4.19 -15.10
CA PHE A 265 0.16 3.39 -16.01
C PHE A 265 0.90 2.29 -15.26
N HIS A 266 0.81 1.06 -15.77
CA HIS A 266 1.84 0.06 -15.51
C HIS A 266 3.01 0.37 -16.43
N LEU A 267 4.10 0.91 -15.88
CA LEU A 267 5.17 1.50 -16.68
C LEU A 267 6.54 0.88 -16.37
N ASP A 268 7.40 0.83 -17.38
CA ASP A 268 8.85 0.63 -17.21
C ASP A 268 9.22 -0.65 -16.41
N TYR A 269 8.54 -1.75 -16.73
CA TYR A 269 8.64 -3.04 -16.02
C TYR A 269 9.76 -3.94 -16.55
N ASN A 270 11.01 -3.54 -16.32
CA ASN A 270 12.22 -4.30 -16.66
C ASN A 270 13.41 -3.80 -15.83
N LEU A 271 14.57 -4.46 -15.95
CA LEU A 271 15.82 -4.04 -15.31
C LEU A 271 16.98 -3.96 -16.32
N ASP A 272 16.70 -3.51 -17.55
CA ASP A 272 17.73 -3.35 -18.58
C ASP A 272 18.26 -1.91 -18.60
N PRO A 273 19.53 -1.66 -18.19
CA PRO A 273 20.10 -0.32 -18.17
C PRO A 273 20.17 0.35 -19.56
N ASN A 274 20.12 -0.43 -20.65
CA ASN A 274 20.18 0.09 -22.02
C ASN A 274 18.82 0.51 -22.56
N THR A 275 17.73 0.06 -21.94
CA THR A 275 16.38 0.48 -22.31
C THR A 275 16.12 1.88 -21.77
N GLU A 276 15.77 2.81 -22.66
CA GLU A 276 15.35 4.15 -22.28
C GLU A 276 13.99 4.11 -21.54
N PRO A 277 13.90 4.68 -20.32
CA PRO A 277 12.66 4.76 -19.57
C PRO A 277 11.56 5.51 -20.34
N LEU A 278 10.36 4.95 -20.39
CA LEU A 278 9.19 5.57 -21.01
C LEU A 278 8.61 6.71 -20.16
N VAL A 279 8.96 6.81 -18.87
CA VAL A 279 8.54 7.93 -18.00
C VAL A 279 8.83 9.32 -18.60
N TRP A 280 9.95 9.46 -19.33
CA TRP A 280 10.29 10.73 -20.00
C TRP A 280 9.25 11.12 -21.04
N HIS A 281 8.85 10.18 -21.88
CA HIS A 281 7.82 10.41 -22.90
C HIS A 281 6.45 10.69 -22.28
N VAL A 282 6.09 10.00 -21.19
CA VAL A 282 4.85 10.30 -20.45
C VAL A 282 4.82 11.76 -19.99
N ILE A 283 5.92 12.25 -19.41
CA ILE A 283 6.03 13.65 -18.96
C ILE A 283 5.93 14.62 -20.15
N ASP A 284 6.62 14.34 -21.25
CA ASP A 284 6.61 15.18 -22.45
C ASP A 284 5.19 15.33 -23.01
N ILE A 285 4.44 14.23 -23.11
CA ILE A 285 3.06 14.27 -23.62
C ILE A 285 2.13 14.99 -22.64
N LEU A 286 2.26 14.77 -21.33
CA LEU A 286 1.46 15.48 -20.33
C LEU A 286 1.68 17.01 -20.38
N LYS A 287 2.93 17.44 -20.55
CA LYS A 287 3.29 18.85 -20.75
C LYS A 287 2.73 19.38 -22.08
N ALA A 288 2.95 18.67 -23.17
CA ALA A 288 2.48 19.07 -24.50
C ALA A 288 0.96 19.19 -24.57
N LYS A 289 0.24 18.33 -23.84
CA LYS A 289 -1.23 18.34 -23.73
C LYS A 289 -1.74 19.27 -22.62
N THR A 290 -0.86 19.98 -21.92
CA THR A 290 -1.17 20.98 -20.88
C THR A 290 -2.04 20.44 -19.74
N TRP A 291 -1.76 19.22 -19.29
CA TRP A 291 -2.60 18.45 -18.33
C TRP A 291 -3.13 19.28 -17.15
N THR A 292 -2.24 20.00 -16.44
CA THR A 292 -2.57 20.77 -15.22
C THR A 292 -3.54 21.92 -15.46
N THR A 293 -3.61 22.44 -16.69
CA THR A 293 -4.56 23.51 -17.06
C THR A 293 -5.92 22.97 -17.49
N ARG A 294 -5.97 21.71 -17.93
CA ARG A 294 -7.18 21.07 -18.47
C ARG A 294 -7.94 20.28 -17.42
N THR A 295 -7.26 19.71 -16.43
CA THR A 295 -7.90 18.91 -15.39
C THR A 295 -7.10 18.92 -14.08
N LYS A 296 -7.78 18.53 -12.99
CA LYS A 296 -7.19 18.35 -11.66
C LYS A 296 -6.93 16.87 -11.33
N LYS A 297 -7.14 15.96 -12.30
CA LYS A 297 -6.99 14.52 -12.09
C LYS A 297 -5.51 14.16 -11.87
N THR A 298 -5.28 13.20 -10.99
CA THR A 298 -3.94 12.68 -10.66
C THR A 298 -3.48 11.65 -11.68
N ILE A 299 -2.16 11.49 -11.77
CA ILE A 299 -1.49 10.49 -12.60
C ILE A 299 -0.69 9.57 -11.67
N VAL A 300 -0.87 8.26 -11.82
CA VAL A 300 -0.08 7.27 -11.11
C VAL A 300 0.81 6.52 -12.11
N LEU A 301 2.07 6.35 -11.73
CA LEU A 301 3.02 5.50 -12.42
C LEU A 301 3.34 4.31 -11.50
N GLY A 302 2.75 3.16 -11.82
CA GLY A 302 2.93 1.90 -11.13
C GLY A 302 4.15 1.13 -11.61
N HIS A 303 4.68 0.24 -10.75
CA HIS A 303 5.89 -0.54 -10.97
C HIS A 303 7.15 0.32 -11.13
N CYS A 304 7.40 0.84 -12.33
CA CYS A 304 8.56 1.66 -12.67
C CYS A 304 9.89 1.01 -12.25
N THR A 305 10.00 -0.33 -12.35
CA THR A 305 11.13 -1.08 -11.82
C THR A 305 12.44 -0.70 -12.50
N ARG A 306 12.41 -0.31 -13.77
CA ARG A 306 13.57 0.22 -14.50
C ARG A 306 14.16 1.47 -13.86
N LEU A 307 13.34 2.28 -13.19
CA LEU A 307 13.82 3.48 -12.50
C LEU A 307 14.66 3.13 -11.27
N SER A 308 14.60 1.91 -10.74
CA SER A 308 15.51 1.47 -9.66
C SER A 308 16.99 1.51 -10.05
N LEU A 309 17.30 1.57 -11.35
CA LEU A 309 18.67 1.71 -11.87
C LEU A 309 19.11 3.17 -12.05
N PHE A 310 18.24 4.16 -11.76
CA PHE A 310 18.58 5.57 -11.89
C PHE A 310 19.71 5.97 -10.95
N LYS A 311 20.62 6.78 -11.48
CA LYS A 311 21.61 7.52 -10.70
C LYS A 311 21.01 8.82 -10.15
N ASP A 312 21.68 9.42 -9.18
CA ASP A 312 21.22 10.65 -8.52
C ASP A 312 20.92 11.81 -9.49
N ASN A 313 21.70 11.95 -10.57
CA ASN A 313 21.45 12.96 -11.59
C ASN A 313 20.16 12.70 -12.39
N GLU A 314 19.84 11.44 -12.67
CA GLU A 314 18.60 11.06 -13.36
C GLU A 314 17.38 11.30 -12.47
N TRP A 315 17.47 11.01 -11.18
CA TRP A 315 16.40 11.32 -10.23
C TRP A 315 16.16 12.82 -10.06
N LYS A 316 17.23 13.63 -9.98
CA LYS A 316 17.13 15.09 -9.93
C LYS A 316 16.49 15.63 -11.21
N ARG A 317 16.94 15.17 -12.37
CA ARG A 317 16.31 15.50 -13.66
C ARG A 317 14.84 15.10 -13.69
N LEU A 318 14.49 13.90 -13.22
CA LEU A 318 13.10 13.44 -13.18
C LEU A 318 12.22 14.38 -12.35
N LYS A 319 12.73 14.84 -11.20
CA LYS A 319 12.03 15.82 -10.36
C LYS A 319 11.82 17.16 -11.08
N GLU A 320 12.87 17.66 -11.72
CA GLU A 320 12.81 18.91 -12.49
C GLU A 320 11.83 18.80 -13.67
N GLU A 321 11.84 17.67 -14.37
CA GLU A 321 10.96 17.42 -15.51
C GLU A 321 9.50 17.23 -15.07
N ILE A 322 9.23 16.56 -13.96
CA ILE A 322 7.84 16.44 -13.44
C ILE A 322 7.25 17.81 -13.08
N ALA A 323 8.07 18.70 -12.52
CA ALA A 323 7.65 20.05 -12.12
C ALA A 323 6.35 20.06 -11.28
N ASP A 324 5.25 20.60 -11.84
CA ASP A 324 3.93 20.72 -11.20
C ASP A 324 2.93 19.63 -11.61
N LEU A 325 3.33 18.67 -12.45
CA LEU A 325 2.46 17.57 -12.86
C LEU A 325 2.05 16.75 -11.61
N PRO A 326 0.76 16.36 -11.49
CA PRO A 326 0.25 15.63 -10.32
C PRO A 326 0.58 14.13 -10.40
N ILE A 327 1.86 13.81 -10.62
CA ILE A 327 2.40 12.46 -10.74
C ILE A 327 2.71 11.89 -9.36
N SER A 328 2.26 10.66 -9.15
CA SER A 328 2.63 9.83 -7.99
C SER A 328 3.20 8.50 -8.44
N PHE A 329 4.17 7.99 -7.70
CA PHE A 329 4.74 6.67 -7.95
C PHE A 329 4.14 5.63 -7.01
N VAL A 330 3.80 4.44 -7.52
CA VAL A 330 3.32 3.33 -6.68
C VAL A 330 4.20 2.11 -6.91
N GLY A 331 5.02 1.79 -5.91
CA GLY A 331 5.84 0.57 -5.91
C GLY A 331 5.01 -0.65 -5.49
N LEU A 332 5.24 -1.80 -6.12
CA LEU A 332 4.41 -3.00 -5.96
C LEU A 332 5.29 -4.19 -5.51
N PRO A 333 5.96 -4.09 -4.35
CA PRO A 333 7.10 -4.93 -3.99
C PRO A 333 6.79 -6.42 -3.95
N THR A 334 5.58 -6.82 -3.56
CA THR A 334 5.17 -8.23 -3.53
C THR A 334 5.17 -8.87 -4.91
N SER A 335 4.63 -8.16 -5.91
CA SER A 335 4.62 -8.61 -7.30
C SER A 335 6.00 -8.47 -7.94
N ASP A 336 6.66 -7.32 -7.75
CA ASP A 336 7.97 -7.02 -8.32
C ASP A 336 9.03 -8.05 -7.89
N LEU A 337 9.12 -8.33 -6.58
CA LEU A 337 10.08 -9.30 -6.03
C LEU A 337 9.84 -10.71 -6.58
N PHE A 338 8.58 -11.09 -6.79
CA PHE A 338 8.24 -12.42 -7.28
C PHE A 338 8.50 -12.60 -8.78
N MET A 339 8.27 -11.54 -9.57
CA MET A 339 8.31 -11.57 -11.03
C MET A 339 9.64 -11.15 -11.64
N MET A 340 10.36 -10.18 -11.05
CA MET A 340 11.58 -9.62 -11.67
C MET A 340 12.78 -10.56 -11.62
N ARG A 341 12.74 -11.62 -10.80
CA ARG A 341 13.75 -12.70 -10.65
C ARG A 341 15.03 -12.46 -11.45
N THR A 342 16.01 -11.81 -10.84
CA THR A 342 17.26 -11.46 -11.51
C THR A 342 18.36 -12.45 -11.17
N GLU A 343 19.24 -12.75 -12.13
CA GLU A 343 20.45 -13.54 -11.88
C GLU A 343 21.37 -12.86 -10.85
N THR A 344 21.36 -11.53 -10.81
CA THR A 344 22.18 -10.71 -9.89
C THR A 344 21.62 -10.64 -8.47
N GLY A 345 20.39 -11.14 -8.24
CA GLY A 345 19.71 -11.01 -6.95
C GLY A 345 19.27 -9.58 -6.60
N ALA A 346 19.18 -8.68 -7.59
CA ALA A 346 18.56 -7.37 -7.42
C ALA A 346 17.10 -7.52 -6.98
N ARG A 347 16.69 -6.71 -5.99
CA ARG A 347 15.30 -6.72 -5.46
C ARG A 347 14.27 -6.39 -6.53
N GLY A 348 14.63 -5.57 -7.52
CA GLY A 348 13.79 -5.31 -8.69
C GLY A 348 12.49 -4.55 -8.42
N THR A 349 12.41 -3.78 -7.32
CA THR A 349 11.25 -2.93 -7.01
C THR A 349 11.67 -1.47 -6.81
N LEU A 350 10.74 -0.54 -7.04
CA LEU A 350 10.99 0.89 -6.92
C LEU A 350 11.44 1.25 -5.48
N PRO A 351 12.51 2.03 -5.29
CA PRO A 351 13.04 2.32 -3.95
C PRO A 351 12.21 3.43 -3.24
N VAL A 352 10.95 3.13 -2.94
CA VAL A 352 9.93 4.13 -2.53
C VAL A 352 10.36 5.04 -1.36
N PRO A 353 10.92 4.54 -0.23
CA PRO A 353 11.38 5.43 0.84
C PRO A 353 12.48 6.40 0.40
N HIS A 354 13.36 6.00 -0.53
CA HIS A 354 14.43 6.86 -1.07
C HIS A 354 13.85 7.95 -1.97
N LEU A 355 12.88 7.62 -2.84
CA LEU A 355 12.15 8.60 -3.66
C LEU A 355 11.53 9.72 -2.81
N ILE A 356 10.99 9.34 -1.65
CA ILE A 356 10.34 10.28 -0.73
C ILE A 356 11.38 11.13 0.02
N LYS A 357 12.39 10.50 0.63
CA LYS A 357 13.35 11.21 1.49
C LYS A 357 14.26 12.14 0.70
N ASP A 358 14.77 11.68 -0.43
CA ASP A 358 15.91 12.32 -1.08
C ASP A 358 15.46 13.20 -2.25
N TYR A 359 14.31 12.89 -2.85
CA TYR A 359 13.76 13.65 -3.98
C TYR A 359 12.40 14.30 -3.67
N GLY A 360 11.71 13.92 -2.60
CA GLY A 360 10.45 14.56 -2.21
C GLY A 360 9.26 14.21 -3.11
N PHE A 361 9.32 13.11 -3.86
CA PHE A 361 8.19 12.65 -4.66
C PHE A 361 7.01 12.25 -3.78
N ASN A 362 5.79 12.36 -4.30
CA ASN A 362 4.69 11.57 -3.75
C ASN A 362 4.84 10.13 -4.24
N ALA A 363 5.15 9.22 -3.33
CA ALA A 363 5.22 7.81 -3.62
C ALA A 363 4.49 6.99 -2.55
N ALA A 364 4.00 5.82 -2.95
CA ALA A 364 3.24 4.91 -2.13
C ALA A 364 3.64 3.46 -2.45
N ILE A 365 3.16 2.52 -1.63
CA ILE A 365 3.32 1.09 -1.88
C ILE A 365 1.95 0.42 -1.84
N SER A 366 1.76 -0.63 -2.63
CA SER A 366 0.48 -1.37 -2.66
C SER A 366 0.68 -2.86 -2.92
N ILE A 367 -0.36 -3.65 -2.65
CA ILE A 367 -0.35 -5.11 -2.74
C ILE A 367 -0.38 -5.60 -4.19
N ASN A 368 -1.01 -4.86 -5.09
CA ASN A 368 -1.25 -5.23 -6.49
C ASN A 368 -2.13 -6.49 -6.63
N ASN A 369 -1.52 -7.65 -6.54
CA ASN A 369 -2.11 -8.96 -6.81
C ASN A 369 -2.21 -9.79 -5.53
N ILE A 370 -3.21 -10.68 -5.46
CA ILE A 370 -3.43 -11.60 -4.35
C ILE A 370 -3.82 -12.96 -4.90
N GLY A 371 -3.05 -14.00 -4.57
CA GLY A 371 -3.43 -15.39 -4.82
C GLY A 371 -3.62 -15.74 -6.30
N ASN A 372 -2.82 -15.15 -7.19
CA ASN A 372 -2.85 -15.40 -8.63
C ASN A 372 -1.45 -15.70 -9.18
N ALA A 373 -1.35 -16.02 -10.47
CA ALA A 373 -0.08 -16.44 -11.05
C ALA A 373 1.00 -15.34 -11.09
N PHE A 374 0.61 -14.06 -11.03
CA PHE A 374 1.55 -12.93 -10.91
C PHE A 374 2.04 -12.70 -9.49
N THR A 375 1.27 -13.11 -8.47
CA THR A 375 1.66 -13.05 -7.06
C THR A 375 0.86 -14.08 -6.27
N PRO A 376 1.41 -15.29 -6.02
CA PRO A 376 0.68 -16.37 -5.38
C PRO A 376 0.46 -16.13 -3.89
N GLN A 377 1.36 -15.40 -3.22
CA GLN A 377 1.27 -15.02 -1.83
C GLN A 377 0.61 -13.65 -1.63
N GLY A 378 0.06 -13.38 -0.45
CA GLY A 378 -0.39 -12.05 -0.07
C GLY A 378 -1.53 -12.05 0.94
N SER A 379 -1.84 -10.86 1.45
CA SER A 379 -3.03 -10.57 2.25
C SER A 379 -3.72 -9.34 1.68
N CYS A 380 -4.93 -9.01 2.13
CA CYS A 380 -5.56 -7.73 1.80
C CYS A 380 -5.10 -6.56 2.70
N ASP A 381 -4.18 -6.79 3.65
CA ASP A 381 -3.79 -5.82 4.68
C ASP A 381 -2.57 -4.99 4.25
N PRO A 382 -2.72 -3.67 3.97
CA PRO A 382 -1.59 -2.81 3.64
C PRO A 382 -0.52 -2.74 4.74
N LEU A 383 -0.86 -2.96 6.01
CA LEU A 383 0.14 -2.94 7.08
C LEU A 383 1.15 -4.08 6.93
N SER A 384 0.75 -5.21 6.32
CA SER A 384 1.65 -6.34 6.05
C SER A 384 2.77 -5.96 5.07
N ILE A 385 2.45 -5.13 4.06
CA ILE A 385 3.41 -4.65 3.08
C ILE A 385 4.28 -3.51 3.64
N ALA A 386 3.75 -2.66 4.53
CA ALA A 386 4.59 -1.72 5.27
C ALA A 386 5.61 -2.45 6.17
N ASN A 387 5.20 -3.51 6.86
CA ASN A 387 6.10 -4.35 7.65
C ASN A 387 7.18 -5.02 6.77
N LEU A 388 6.78 -5.66 5.66
CA LEU A 388 7.69 -6.23 4.67
C LEU A 388 8.69 -5.17 4.14
N GLY A 389 8.21 -3.94 3.93
CA GLY A 389 8.99 -2.80 3.46
C GLY A 389 10.19 -2.46 4.35
N VAL A 390 10.15 -2.75 5.65
CA VAL A 390 11.28 -2.55 6.56
C VAL A 390 12.50 -3.32 6.07
N GLY A 391 12.33 -4.61 5.75
CA GLY A 391 13.39 -5.47 5.23
C GLY A 391 13.70 -5.18 3.76
N VAL A 392 12.66 -5.05 2.93
CA VAL A 392 12.80 -4.86 1.47
C VAL A 392 13.50 -3.55 1.13
N TYR A 393 13.30 -2.49 1.90
CA TYR A 393 13.94 -1.19 1.65
C TYR A 393 15.06 -0.87 2.64
N GLN A 394 15.39 -1.79 3.56
CA GLN A 394 16.34 -1.55 4.68
C GLN A 394 15.99 -0.27 5.46
N ALA A 395 14.69 -0.07 5.67
CA ALA A 395 14.10 1.16 6.16
C ALA A 395 13.70 0.98 7.63
N GLY A 396 14.70 0.94 8.51
CA GLY A 396 14.57 0.54 9.92
C GLY A 396 14.51 1.67 10.94
N THR A 397 14.63 2.94 10.53
CA THR A 397 14.55 4.07 11.48
C THR A 397 13.09 4.39 11.84
N LYS A 398 12.86 5.16 12.92
CA LYS A 398 11.51 5.66 13.26
C LYS A 398 10.88 6.41 12.08
N ARG A 399 11.65 7.29 11.44
CA ARG A 399 11.19 8.08 10.28
C ARG A 399 10.84 7.18 9.09
N ASP A 400 11.60 6.12 8.88
CA ASP A 400 11.31 5.13 7.85
C ASP A 400 9.98 4.42 8.10
N ALA A 401 9.70 4.03 9.35
CA ALA A 401 8.42 3.44 9.70
C ALA A 401 7.25 4.42 9.46
N ASP A 402 7.44 5.70 9.80
CA ASP A 402 6.46 6.75 9.48
C ASP A 402 6.23 6.85 7.96
N ILE A 403 7.29 6.84 7.14
CA ILE A 403 7.18 6.81 5.67
C ILE A 403 6.42 5.57 5.19
N LEU A 404 6.76 4.38 5.68
CA LEU A 404 6.13 3.14 5.24
C LEU A 404 4.64 3.13 5.58
N TYR A 405 4.25 3.70 6.73
CA TYR A 405 2.85 3.89 7.07
C TYR A 405 2.17 4.96 6.20
N GLU A 406 2.82 6.11 5.96
CA GLU A 406 2.33 7.14 5.03
C GLU A 406 2.04 6.53 3.64
N CYS A 407 2.92 5.67 3.15
CA CYS A 407 2.83 5.00 1.84
C CYS A 407 1.61 4.08 1.69
N ILE A 408 1.04 3.58 2.78
CA ILE A 408 -0.16 2.72 2.79
C ILE A 408 -1.41 3.44 3.31
N SER A 409 -1.29 4.74 3.57
CA SER A 409 -2.35 5.56 4.17
C SER A 409 -2.45 6.90 3.44
N THR A 410 -1.83 7.95 3.96
CA THR A 410 -2.04 9.33 3.51
C THR A 410 -1.44 9.60 2.12
N ARG A 411 -0.23 9.10 1.82
CA ARG A 411 0.37 9.22 0.47
C ARG A 411 -0.36 8.37 -0.55
N ALA A 412 -0.83 7.19 -0.16
CA ALA A 412 -1.69 6.36 -0.98
C ALA A 412 -3.00 7.07 -1.36
N ARG A 413 -3.68 7.70 -0.38
CA ARG A 413 -4.87 8.52 -0.64
C ARG A 413 -4.57 9.70 -1.56
N ASN A 414 -3.40 10.34 -1.39
CA ASN A 414 -2.95 11.41 -2.28
C ASN A 414 -2.75 10.94 -3.72
N ALA A 415 -2.10 9.79 -3.92
CA ALA A 415 -1.86 9.22 -5.25
C ALA A 415 -3.17 9.02 -6.04
N ILE A 416 -4.23 8.58 -5.36
CA ILE A 416 -5.54 8.34 -5.99
C ILE A 416 -6.47 9.56 -6.02
N GLY A 417 -5.98 10.75 -5.63
CA GLY A 417 -6.72 12.02 -5.71
C GLY A 417 -7.68 12.29 -4.57
N LEU A 418 -7.53 11.60 -3.42
CA LEU A 418 -8.32 11.82 -2.21
C LEU A 418 -7.60 12.70 -1.17
N SER A 419 -6.47 13.31 -1.53
CA SER A 419 -5.75 14.21 -0.62
C SER A 419 -6.56 15.44 -0.28
N THR A 420 -6.38 15.88 0.96
CA THR A 420 -6.97 17.06 1.53
C THR A 420 -6.10 18.31 1.39
N GLU A 421 -4.88 18.17 0.84
CA GLU A 421 -3.91 19.26 0.64
C GLU A 421 -3.02 19.01 -0.59
N ALA A 422 -3.12 19.88 -1.59
CA ALA A 422 -2.12 19.98 -2.65
C ALA A 422 -0.86 20.66 -2.08
N GLY A 423 0.30 20.00 -2.16
CA GLY A 423 1.60 20.65 -1.91
C GLY A 423 2.15 20.61 -0.48
N SER A 424 1.57 19.87 0.47
CA SER A 424 2.20 19.71 1.80
C SER A 424 3.38 18.73 1.74
N SER A 425 4.55 19.27 1.44
CA SER A 425 5.87 18.70 1.78
C SER A 425 6.15 18.71 3.29
N SER A 426 5.13 18.86 4.15
CA SER A 426 5.31 19.07 5.58
C SER A 426 5.54 17.77 6.38
N ALA A 427 6.35 17.89 7.42
CA ALA A 427 6.76 16.83 8.36
C ALA A 427 5.62 16.17 9.18
N ASN A 428 4.35 16.47 8.86
CA ASN A 428 3.18 16.13 9.67
C ASN A 428 2.05 15.47 8.85
N VAL A 429 2.41 14.70 7.80
CA VAL A 429 1.42 14.06 6.90
C VAL A 429 0.44 13.13 7.64
N LEU A 430 0.87 12.52 8.76
CA LEU A 430 0.04 11.64 9.58
C LEU A 430 -0.78 12.36 10.66
N SER A 431 -0.59 13.67 10.85
CA SER A 431 -1.28 14.42 11.90
C SER A 431 -2.79 14.52 11.61
N LEU A 432 -3.60 14.29 12.64
CA LEU A 432 -5.03 14.55 12.57
C LEU A 432 -5.27 16.07 12.49
N LYS A 433 -6.06 16.49 11.51
CA LYS A 433 -6.45 17.88 11.31
C LYS A 433 -7.94 18.05 11.57
N PRO A 434 -8.37 19.12 12.25
CA PRO A 434 -9.78 19.49 12.34
C PRO A 434 -10.42 19.60 10.94
N GLU A 435 -11.74 19.45 10.91
CA GLU A 435 -12.62 19.54 9.74
C GLU A 435 -12.43 18.44 8.68
N LYS A 436 -11.52 17.48 8.90
CA LYS A 436 -11.35 16.33 8.02
C LYS A 436 -12.24 15.16 8.46
N ALA A 437 -12.70 14.37 7.49
CA ALA A 437 -13.43 13.13 7.76
C ALA A 437 -12.60 12.19 8.66
N ALA A 438 -13.25 11.61 9.66
CA ALA A 438 -12.66 10.67 10.61
C ALA A 438 -12.52 9.27 9.99
N ASP A 439 -11.67 9.16 8.97
CA ASP A 439 -11.19 7.89 8.43
C ASP A 439 -9.95 7.48 9.23
N MET A 440 -10.13 6.65 10.27
CA MET A 440 -9.08 6.34 11.25
C MET A 440 -9.02 4.86 11.61
N LEU A 441 -7.90 4.47 12.20
CA LEU A 441 -7.59 3.13 12.66
C LEU A 441 -7.08 3.20 14.09
N LEU A 442 -7.83 2.62 15.04
CA LEU A 442 -7.42 2.46 16.42
C LEU A 442 -6.82 1.07 16.61
N PHE A 443 -5.60 1.01 17.13
CA PHE A 443 -4.94 -0.25 17.48
C PHE A 443 -5.43 -0.79 18.82
N SER A 444 -5.36 -2.10 19.01
CA SER A 444 -5.82 -2.74 20.24
C SER A 444 -4.94 -2.39 21.44
N LYS A 445 -5.61 -2.26 22.59
CA LYS A 445 -4.98 -2.37 23.90
C LYS A 445 -4.55 -3.81 24.14
N TYR A 446 -3.40 -3.99 24.80
CA TYR A 446 -2.96 -5.29 25.30
C TYR A 446 -2.62 -5.22 26.79
N ASN A 447 -2.88 -6.32 27.50
CA ASN A 447 -2.40 -6.55 28.86
C ASN A 447 -1.31 -7.64 28.82
N PRO A 448 -0.08 -7.40 29.35
CA PRO A 448 0.41 -6.18 29.99
C PRO A 448 0.60 -4.99 29.02
N ASN A 449 0.51 -3.76 29.57
CA ASN A 449 0.46 -2.50 28.83
C ASN A 449 1.60 -2.28 27.82
N TRP A 450 2.80 -2.84 28.04
CA TRP A 450 3.94 -2.70 27.13
C TRP A 450 3.70 -3.33 25.76
N ARG A 451 2.73 -4.24 25.63
CA ARG A 451 2.31 -4.81 24.35
C ARG A 451 1.38 -3.89 23.55
N THR A 452 0.85 -2.83 24.15
CA THR A 452 -0.01 -1.86 23.46
C THR A 452 0.80 -1.05 22.46
N ARG A 453 0.38 -1.04 21.18
CA ARG A 453 0.98 -0.17 20.17
C ARG A 453 0.64 1.28 20.49
N ARG A 454 1.65 2.12 20.64
CA ARG A 454 1.52 3.56 20.93
C ARG A 454 2.16 4.44 19.86
N THR A 455 2.96 3.84 18.98
CA THR A 455 3.69 4.54 17.92
C THR A 455 3.53 3.84 16.58
N ILE A 456 3.68 4.60 15.49
CA ILE A 456 3.69 4.06 14.13
C ILE A 456 4.81 3.03 13.96
N SER A 457 6.00 3.29 14.51
CA SER A 457 7.10 2.33 14.51
C SER A 457 6.72 0.97 15.11
N GLU A 458 6.06 0.94 16.26
CA GLU A 458 5.62 -0.34 16.84
C GLU A 458 4.58 -1.03 15.97
N ALA A 459 3.63 -0.28 15.40
CA ALA A 459 2.61 -0.82 14.50
C ALA A 459 3.20 -1.42 13.23
N VAL A 460 4.21 -0.77 12.64
CA VAL A 460 4.90 -1.23 11.42
C VAL A 460 5.85 -2.38 11.73
N TYR A 461 6.65 -2.33 12.81
CA TYR A 461 7.67 -3.36 13.08
C TYR A 461 7.10 -4.68 13.57
N LEU A 462 6.06 -4.65 14.41
CA LEU A 462 5.56 -5.86 15.08
C LEU A 462 4.36 -6.51 14.38
N TYR A 463 3.75 -5.82 13.41
CA TYR A 463 2.60 -6.25 12.62
C TYR A 463 1.51 -6.98 13.44
N ASP A 464 0.52 -6.23 13.89
CA ASP A 464 -0.69 -6.83 14.47
C ASP A 464 -1.70 -7.08 13.36
N GLY A 465 -2.35 -8.25 13.33
CA GLY A 465 -3.35 -8.59 12.30
C GLY A 465 -4.63 -7.74 12.35
N PRO A 466 -5.49 -7.81 11.31
CA PRO A 466 -6.75 -7.05 11.22
C PRO A 466 -7.69 -7.18 12.42
N ASP A 467 -7.70 -8.33 13.10
CA ASP A 467 -8.54 -8.60 14.28
C ASP A 467 -8.16 -7.78 15.52
N LYS A 468 -7.01 -7.10 15.48
CA LYS A 468 -6.48 -6.26 16.56
C LYS A 468 -6.68 -4.77 16.29
N ARG A 469 -7.57 -4.39 15.38
CA ARG A 469 -7.78 -2.99 15.00
C ARG A 469 -9.26 -2.66 14.90
N THR A 470 -9.59 -1.40 15.16
CA THR A 470 -10.94 -0.85 15.06
C THR A 470 -10.96 0.24 14.00
N VAL A 471 -11.92 0.16 13.07
CA VAL A 471 -11.97 0.98 11.86
C VAL A 471 -13.08 2.03 11.97
N PHE A 472 -12.70 3.28 11.77
CA PHE A 472 -13.57 4.43 11.68
C PHE A 472 -13.62 4.92 10.24
N LYS A 473 -14.81 5.16 9.71
CA LYS A 473 -15.01 5.81 8.42
C LYS A 473 -16.09 6.87 8.53
N GLY A 474 -15.73 8.13 8.29
CA GLY A 474 -16.64 9.26 8.49
C GLY A 474 -17.32 9.25 9.87
N GLY A 475 -16.55 8.95 10.92
CA GLY A 475 -17.04 8.89 12.31
C GLY A 475 -18.01 7.75 12.63
N LEU A 476 -18.23 6.84 11.69
CA LEU A 476 -19.00 5.62 11.92
C LEU A 476 -18.04 4.49 12.28
N LEU A 477 -18.39 3.78 13.35
CA LEU A 477 -17.72 2.55 13.74
C LEU A 477 -18.12 1.45 12.75
N ARG A 478 -17.19 1.00 11.90
CA ARG A 478 -17.49 0.05 10.82
C ARG A 478 -17.15 -1.38 11.14
N TYR A 479 -16.13 -1.60 11.97
CA TYR A 479 -15.73 -2.95 12.34
C TYR A 479 -15.19 -2.97 13.77
N VAL A 480 -15.82 -3.82 14.59
CA VAL A 480 -15.36 -4.23 15.91
C VAL A 480 -15.47 -5.74 15.95
N ARG A 481 -14.35 -6.46 16.05
CA ARG A 481 -14.42 -7.87 16.45
C ARG A 481 -14.20 -7.95 17.96
N ARG A 482 -15.12 -8.60 18.68
CA ARG A 482 -14.92 -8.95 20.09
C ARG A 482 -13.66 -9.80 20.21
N ILE A 483 -12.63 -9.27 20.86
CA ILE A 483 -11.54 -10.09 21.40
C ILE A 483 -12.05 -10.69 22.70
N SER A 484 -12.59 -11.92 22.65
CA SER A 484 -12.66 -12.74 23.86
C SER A 484 -11.24 -13.21 24.16
N TYR A 485 -10.62 -12.68 25.22
CA TYR A 485 -9.36 -13.20 25.74
C TYR A 485 -9.63 -14.57 26.38
N ASN A 486 -9.62 -15.64 25.59
CA ASN A 486 -9.33 -16.96 26.13
C ASN A 486 -7.80 -17.12 26.13
N ASN A 487 -7.22 -17.00 27.31
CA ASN A 487 -5.82 -17.30 27.56
C ASN A 487 -5.58 -18.79 27.25
N PRO A 488 -4.65 -19.18 26.36
CA PRO A 488 -4.25 -20.58 26.27
C PRO A 488 -3.38 -20.90 27.49
N GLN A 489 -4.01 -21.32 28.58
CA GLN A 489 -3.30 -22.06 29.63
C GLN A 489 -2.80 -23.35 28.97
N ILE A 490 -1.49 -23.54 29.04
CA ILE A 490 -0.76 -24.73 28.63
C ILE A 490 -1.41 -25.95 29.29
N THR A 491 -2.19 -26.73 28.53
CA THR A 491 -2.62 -28.05 28.97
C THR A 491 -1.54 -29.05 28.58
N SER A 492 -0.69 -29.39 29.53
CA SER A 492 0.12 -30.61 29.47
C SER A 492 -0.82 -31.82 29.52
N SER A 493 -1.17 -32.39 28.37
CA SER A 493 -1.80 -33.71 28.33
C SER A 493 -0.71 -34.77 28.48
N VAL A 494 -0.64 -35.37 29.66
CA VAL A 494 0.08 -36.62 29.93
C VAL A 494 -0.52 -37.70 29.02
N ALA A 495 0.26 -38.17 28.05
CA ALA A 495 -0.09 -39.34 27.25
C ALA A 495 0.11 -40.60 28.11
N SER A 496 -1.00 -41.22 28.54
CA SER A 496 -1.00 -42.59 29.05
C SER A 496 -1.24 -43.56 27.89
N SER A 497 -0.27 -44.44 27.69
CA SER A 497 -0.24 -45.58 26.79
C SER A 497 -1.40 -46.57 26.98
N GLN A 498 -2.09 -46.96 25.91
CA GLN A 498 -2.16 -48.34 25.38
C GLN A 498 -3.10 -48.44 24.13
N PRO A 499 -2.80 -49.31 23.14
CA PRO A 499 -3.55 -49.45 21.88
C PRO A 499 -4.67 -50.51 21.98
N PRO A 500 -5.62 -50.55 21.03
CA PRO A 500 -5.59 -51.71 20.12
C PRO A 500 -6.15 -51.49 18.69
N GLN A 501 -5.54 -52.26 17.79
CA GLN A 501 -6.09 -53.13 16.73
C GLN A 501 -6.93 -52.58 15.55
N THR A 502 -6.41 -52.95 14.38
CA THR A 502 -7.00 -53.06 13.05
C THR A 502 -8.13 -54.09 12.99
N ASP A 503 -9.19 -53.78 12.23
CA ASP A 503 -9.93 -54.78 11.46
C ASP A 503 -10.64 -54.16 10.24
N HIS A 504 -10.77 -54.99 9.21
CA HIS A 504 -11.18 -54.69 7.83
C HIS A 504 -12.70 -54.68 7.59
N LEU A 505 -13.07 -54.09 6.42
CA LEU A 505 -14.16 -54.41 5.47
C LEU A 505 -15.44 -53.51 5.38
N ASN A 506 -15.65 -53.10 4.12
CA ASN A 506 -16.89 -52.93 3.34
C ASN A 506 -17.74 -51.64 3.36
N ALA A 507 -17.58 -50.90 2.25
CA ALA A 507 -18.58 -50.35 1.33
C ALA A 507 -20.06 -50.19 1.77
N ALA A 508 -20.59 -48.96 1.66
CA ALA A 508 -21.85 -48.66 0.97
C ALA A 508 -22.02 -47.15 0.76
N GLN A 509 -22.63 -46.81 -0.37
CA GLN A 509 -23.09 -45.48 -0.78
C GLN A 509 -24.01 -44.85 0.26
N GLN A 510 -23.91 -43.53 0.47
CA GLN A 510 -25.07 -42.71 0.83
C GLN A 510 -24.86 -41.23 0.49
N THR A 511 -25.77 -40.74 -0.33
CA THR A 511 -26.10 -39.35 -0.65
C THR A 511 -26.39 -38.55 0.61
N ASN A 512 -25.86 -37.33 0.74
CA ASN A 512 -26.30 -36.38 1.77
C ASN A 512 -26.80 -35.07 1.14
N ASN A 513 -28.12 -34.91 1.24
CA ASN A 513 -28.84 -33.65 1.21
C ASN A 513 -28.35 -32.74 2.35
N PHE A 514 -28.11 -31.47 2.06
CA PHE A 514 -28.03 -30.41 3.07
C PHE A 514 -29.40 -29.74 3.22
N PRO A 515 -29.92 -29.53 4.44
CA PRO A 515 -31.08 -28.68 4.66
C PRO A 515 -30.68 -27.20 4.69
N SER A 516 -31.39 -26.42 3.89
CA SER A 516 -31.50 -24.97 3.95
C SER A 516 -32.31 -24.52 5.17
N GLU A 517 -32.18 -23.22 5.49
CA GLU A 517 -33.03 -22.39 6.37
C GLU A 517 -32.49 -22.09 7.78
N LEU A 518 -32.10 -20.82 7.97
CA LEU A 518 -32.57 -19.93 9.03
C LEU A 518 -32.15 -18.50 8.66
N LEU A 519 -33.02 -17.80 7.93
CA LEU A 519 -33.01 -16.34 7.75
C LEU A 519 -34.13 -15.76 8.61
N ASP A 520 -33.78 -14.83 9.48
CA ASP A 520 -34.71 -14.08 10.35
C ASP A 520 -35.26 -12.85 9.59
N PRO A 521 -36.58 -12.76 9.32
CA PRO A 521 -37.16 -11.73 8.45
C PRO A 521 -37.52 -10.40 9.13
N GLN A 522 -37.05 -10.09 10.34
CA GLN A 522 -37.45 -8.84 11.05
C GLN A 522 -36.56 -7.61 10.84
N LEU A 523 -35.47 -7.69 10.07
CA LEU A 523 -34.56 -6.56 9.84
C LEU A 523 -34.85 -5.70 8.59
N GLU A 524 -35.75 -6.12 7.69
CA GLU A 524 -36.01 -5.39 6.43
C GLU A 524 -37.11 -4.31 6.51
N GLN A 525 -37.93 -4.28 7.57
CA GLN A 525 -39.06 -3.33 7.64
C GLN A 525 -38.72 -1.95 8.22
N LEU A 526 -37.61 -1.80 8.96
CA LEU A 526 -37.30 -0.54 9.65
C LEU A 526 -36.51 0.48 8.82
N ASP A 527 -36.01 0.10 7.63
CA ASP A 527 -35.16 0.98 6.81
C ASP A 527 -35.88 1.59 5.59
N LEU A 528 -37.07 1.08 5.22
CA LEU A 528 -37.83 1.56 4.07
C LEU A 528 -38.57 2.89 4.33
N GLU A 529 -39.08 3.12 5.54
CA GLU A 529 -39.80 4.36 5.88
C GLU A 529 -38.87 5.59 5.92
N SER A 530 -37.62 5.41 6.33
CA SER A 530 -36.58 6.46 6.35
C SER A 530 -36.15 6.87 4.93
N ILE A 531 -36.12 5.90 3.99
CA ILE A 531 -35.76 6.12 2.59
C ILE A 531 -36.91 6.79 1.82
N MET A 532 -38.16 6.46 2.13
CA MET A 532 -39.33 7.06 1.46
C MET A 532 -39.55 8.53 1.85
N SER A 533 -39.32 8.90 3.12
CA SER A 533 -39.46 10.29 3.60
C SER A 533 -38.46 11.27 2.94
N ARG A 534 -37.28 10.79 2.53
CA ARG A 534 -36.25 11.61 1.87
C ARG A 534 -36.53 11.89 0.39
N ASN A 535 -37.31 11.05 -0.29
CA ASN A 535 -37.64 11.22 -1.71
C ASN A 535 -38.82 12.17 -1.95
N GLU A 536 -39.74 12.33 -0.99
CA GLU A 536 -40.84 13.30 -1.10
C GLU A 536 -40.37 14.76 -0.94
N ALA A 537 -39.26 15.00 -0.23
CA ALA A 537 -38.70 16.34 -0.06
C ALA A 537 -37.96 16.87 -1.31
N LEU A 538 -37.57 16.01 -2.26
CA LEU A 538 -36.82 16.39 -3.47
C LEU A 538 -37.71 16.57 -4.72
N ALA A 539 -38.98 16.17 -4.67
CA ALA A 539 -39.91 16.26 -5.80
C ALA A 539 -40.71 17.59 -5.89
N SER A 540 -40.53 18.53 -4.96
CA SER A 540 -41.31 19.79 -4.92
C SER A 540 -40.65 21.01 -5.59
N LYS A 541 -39.55 20.83 -6.34
CA LYS A 541 -38.91 21.94 -7.09
C LYS A 541 -38.39 21.47 -8.46
N SER A 542 -39.26 21.49 -9.47
CA SER A 542 -38.92 21.99 -10.82
C SER A 542 -40.07 21.79 -11.80
N SER A 543 -40.49 22.89 -12.42
CA SER A 543 -41.58 22.99 -13.38
C SER A 543 -41.03 23.09 -14.81
N TRP A 544 -41.04 22.04 -15.61
CA TRP A 544 -40.79 22.18 -17.06
C TRP A 544 -41.70 21.29 -17.92
N LYS A 545 -42.29 21.94 -18.92
CA LYS A 545 -43.40 21.49 -19.78
C LYS A 545 -42.98 20.37 -20.74
N LYS A 546 -43.87 19.40 -20.95
CA LYS A 546 -43.79 18.37 -22.00
C LYS A 546 -44.20 18.93 -23.37
N THR A 547 -43.41 18.66 -24.39
CA THR A 547 -43.85 18.63 -25.80
C THR A 547 -43.27 17.36 -26.43
N PRO A 548 -44.04 16.53 -27.16
CA PRO A 548 -43.51 15.32 -27.79
C PRO A 548 -43.09 15.61 -29.23
N MET A 549 -41.95 15.06 -29.69
CA MET A 549 -41.63 15.06 -31.11
C MET A 549 -41.02 13.72 -31.55
N GLN A 550 -41.46 13.32 -32.75
CA GLN A 550 -41.35 12.03 -33.41
C GLN A 550 -39.93 11.65 -33.84
N LEU A 551 -39.68 10.34 -33.86
CA LEU A 551 -38.61 9.68 -34.61
C LEU A 551 -38.96 9.61 -36.11
N PRO A 552 -37.97 9.75 -37.02
CA PRO A 552 -38.06 9.18 -38.36
C PRO A 552 -37.11 7.99 -38.56
N ALA A 553 -37.59 7.08 -39.42
CA ALA A 553 -36.98 5.82 -39.88
C ALA A 553 -35.88 6.05 -40.96
N PRO A 554 -35.12 5.00 -41.34
CA PRO A 554 -33.87 5.12 -42.11
C PRO A 554 -34.04 4.89 -43.62
N SER A 555 -33.04 5.33 -44.42
CA SER A 555 -32.90 4.98 -45.84
C SER A 555 -31.46 5.19 -46.35
N PRO A 556 -31.06 4.61 -47.52
CA PRO A 556 -29.94 3.67 -47.59
C PRO A 556 -28.94 3.96 -48.77
N ASN A 557 -28.01 3.00 -48.99
CA ASN A 557 -27.27 2.64 -50.22
C ASN A 557 -25.81 3.15 -50.46
N PHE A 558 -24.88 2.17 -50.38
CA PHE A 558 -23.86 1.67 -51.37
C PHE A 558 -22.87 2.65 -52.08
N PRO A 559 -21.71 2.19 -52.66
CA PRO A 559 -21.33 0.80 -52.98
C PRO A 559 -19.89 0.32 -52.63
N VAL A 560 -19.76 -1.01 -52.78
CA VAL A 560 -18.57 -1.86 -52.81
C VAL A 560 -17.91 -1.81 -54.20
N SER A 561 -16.58 -1.90 -54.26
CA SER A 561 -15.85 -2.39 -55.44
C SER A 561 -14.67 -3.27 -55.05
N ASP A 562 -14.65 -4.46 -55.65
CA ASP A 562 -13.63 -5.50 -55.62
C ASP A 562 -12.23 -5.03 -56.06
N ILE A 563 -11.17 -5.72 -55.60
CA ILE A 563 -10.07 -6.25 -56.42
C ILE A 563 -9.40 -7.43 -55.67
N ARG A 564 -9.21 -8.52 -56.41
CA ARG A 564 -8.55 -9.79 -56.05
C ARG A 564 -7.04 -9.75 -56.32
N ASN A 565 -6.32 -10.60 -55.57
CA ASN A 565 -5.09 -11.35 -55.89
C ASN A 565 -3.80 -10.59 -56.20
N GLU A 566 -2.73 -10.85 -55.43
CA GLU A 566 -1.62 -11.73 -55.87
C GLU A 566 -0.62 -12.03 -54.74
N ALA A 567 0.04 -13.18 -54.89
CA ALA A 567 0.94 -13.79 -53.93
C ALA A 567 2.41 -13.70 -54.37
N LYS A 568 3.32 -13.97 -53.41
CA LYS A 568 4.74 -14.38 -53.52
C LYS A 568 5.80 -13.28 -53.52
N GLY A 569 6.79 -13.46 -52.64
CA GLY A 569 8.10 -12.81 -52.73
C GLY A 569 8.93 -12.83 -51.44
N LYS A 570 9.48 -13.99 -51.05
CA LYS A 570 10.60 -14.08 -50.10
C LYS A 570 11.87 -13.54 -50.77
N GLN A 571 12.56 -12.57 -50.17
CA GLN A 571 14.01 -12.38 -50.36
C GLN A 571 14.65 -11.87 -49.06
N SER A 572 15.69 -12.58 -48.64
CA SER A 572 16.56 -12.26 -47.51
C SER A 572 17.56 -11.17 -47.89
N MET A 573 17.78 -10.19 -47.01
CA MET A 573 18.87 -9.23 -47.10
C MET A 573 19.77 -9.40 -45.86
N GLY A 574 21.04 -9.68 -46.09
CA GLY A 574 22.08 -9.77 -45.06
C GLY A 574 22.49 -8.40 -44.50
N PRO A 575 23.33 -8.37 -43.43
CA PRO A 575 23.60 -7.16 -42.67
C PRO A 575 24.62 -6.23 -43.36
N PRO A 576 24.56 -4.91 -43.10
CA PRO A 576 25.52 -3.93 -43.62
C PRO A 576 26.82 -3.85 -42.77
N PRO A 577 27.95 -3.38 -43.33
CA PRO A 577 29.22 -3.22 -42.63
C PRO A 577 29.32 -1.87 -41.88
N PRO A 578 30.24 -1.71 -40.90
CA PRO A 578 30.38 -0.48 -40.11
C PRO A 578 31.45 0.47 -40.68
N PRO A 579 31.28 1.79 -40.49
CA PRO A 579 32.42 2.66 -40.13
C PRO A 579 31.98 3.82 -39.22
N GLN A 580 32.80 4.64 -38.54
CA GLN A 580 34.20 4.74 -38.13
C GLN A 580 34.24 5.93 -37.13
N HIS A 581 35.24 5.97 -36.26
CA HIS A 581 35.54 7.02 -35.28
C HIS A 581 35.67 8.43 -35.87
N ILE A 582 35.24 9.46 -35.11
CA ILE A 582 35.64 10.86 -35.32
C ILE A 582 35.97 11.49 -33.95
N ASP A 583 37.17 12.06 -33.89
CA ASP A 583 37.82 12.71 -32.74
C ASP A 583 37.28 14.14 -32.45
N GLU A 584 37.37 14.55 -31.18
CA GLU A 584 37.24 15.93 -30.68
C GLU A 584 38.47 16.81 -31.02
N PRO A 585 38.33 18.15 -30.90
CA PRO A 585 39.44 18.90 -30.28
C PRO A 585 39.03 19.96 -29.24
N TYR A 586 39.90 20.02 -28.22
CA TYR A 586 40.17 21.04 -27.21
C TYR A 586 40.44 22.46 -27.78
N VAL A 587 40.07 23.52 -27.02
CA VAL A 587 40.81 24.82 -26.99
C VAL A 587 40.75 25.46 -25.58
N GLU A 588 41.91 26.02 -25.19
CA GLU A 588 42.36 26.56 -23.90
C GLU A 588 41.87 27.97 -23.45
N PHE A 589 42.13 28.19 -22.16
CA PHE A 589 42.03 29.34 -21.26
C PHE A 589 42.61 30.70 -21.70
N LEU A 590 42.06 31.79 -21.13
CA LEU A 590 42.81 33.01 -20.77
C LEU A 590 42.30 33.64 -19.45
N HIS A 591 43.24 33.90 -18.53
CA HIS A 591 43.13 34.63 -17.25
C HIS A 591 43.54 36.11 -17.42
N LYS A 592 42.99 37.04 -16.60
CA LYS A 592 43.70 37.88 -15.57
C LYS A 592 42.89 39.12 -15.04
N PRO A 593 43.30 39.77 -13.92
CA PRO A 593 42.44 40.12 -12.75
C PRO A 593 42.38 41.62 -12.40
N VAL A 594 41.60 42.02 -11.36
CA VAL A 594 41.78 43.26 -10.56
C VAL A 594 41.32 43.08 -9.09
N GLU A 595 41.87 43.90 -8.20
CA GLU A 595 42.17 43.86 -6.76
C GLU A 595 41.02 44.15 -5.75
N SER A 596 41.27 43.89 -4.45
CA SER A 596 40.46 44.25 -3.25
C SER A 596 40.87 45.61 -2.65
N PRO A 597 40.11 46.23 -1.69
CA PRO A 597 40.33 45.92 -0.26
C PRO A 597 39.15 46.10 0.74
N ASP A 598 39.34 45.45 1.90
CA ASP A 598 38.87 45.70 3.28
C ASP A 598 37.39 45.64 3.73
N ALA A 599 37.11 44.68 4.62
CA ALA A 599 36.21 44.87 5.76
C ALA A 599 36.55 43.90 6.93
N HIS A 600 36.62 44.47 8.14
CA HIS A 600 36.87 43.83 9.44
C HIS A 600 35.86 42.72 9.80
N ILE A 601 36.31 41.71 10.57
CA ILE A 601 35.51 40.55 11.02
C ILE A 601 35.35 40.59 12.55
N GLU A 602 34.10 40.56 13.03
CA GLU A 602 33.71 40.23 14.42
C GLU A 602 33.66 38.70 14.66
N PRO A 603 33.80 38.22 15.92
CA PRO A 603 33.87 36.78 16.21
C PRO A 603 32.50 36.08 16.12
N LEU A 604 32.47 34.91 15.46
CA LEU A 604 31.27 34.12 15.17
C LEU A 604 30.89 33.12 16.28
N SER A 605 29.59 33.03 16.56
CA SER A 605 28.92 32.04 17.42
C SER A 605 28.92 30.62 16.82
N PRO A 606 28.78 29.54 17.63
CA PRO A 606 28.92 28.16 17.16
C PRO A 606 27.66 27.72 16.37
N GLY A 607 27.82 27.26 15.13
CA GLY A 607 26.73 26.58 14.40
C GLY A 607 26.62 26.82 12.89
N ARG A 608 27.47 27.63 12.27
CA ARG A 608 27.52 27.78 10.80
C ARG A 608 28.88 27.35 10.24
N ALA A 609 28.88 26.42 9.29
CA ALA A 609 30.05 26.14 8.48
C ALA A 609 30.33 27.35 7.55
N PRO A 610 31.59 27.82 7.44
CA PRO A 610 31.91 28.97 6.60
C PRO A 610 31.75 28.65 5.11
N ASP A 611 31.22 29.62 4.35
CA ASP A 611 31.16 29.55 2.89
C ASP A 611 32.58 29.63 2.31
N LEU A 612 33.11 28.47 1.92
CA LEU A 612 34.49 28.32 1.44
C LEU A 612 34.76 29.08 0.14
N THR A 613 33.71 29.43 -0.62
CA THR A 613 33.84 30.08 -1.94
C THR A 613 34.40 31.50 -1.88
N ARG A 614 34.43 32.12 -0.69
CA ARG A 614 34.89 33.50 -0.48
C ARG A 614 36.32 33.64 0.05
N LEU A 615 37.02 32.53 0.29
CA LEU A 615 38.39 32.53 0.81
C LEU A 615 39.42 32.41 -0.31
N PRO A 616 40.63 33.01 -0.18
CA PRO A 616 41.72 32.76 -1.12
C PRO A 616 42.07 31.27 -1.19
N PRO A 617 42.47 30.72 -2.36
CA PRO A 617 42.72 29.29 -2.53
C PRO A 617 43.68 28.66 -1.51
N GLN A 618 44.69 29.41 -1.07
CA GLN A 618 45.63 28.98 -0.03
C GLN A 618 44.94 28.75 1.32
N LYS A 619 44.01 29.64 1.71
CA LYS A 619 43.24 29.50 2.95
C LYS A 619 42.20 28.37 2.87
N GLN A 620 41.62 28.14 1.68
CA GLN A 620 40.73 26.99 1.46
C GLN A 620 41.50 25.67 1.64
N ALA A 621 42.71 25.58 1.07
CA ALA A 621 43.57 24.39 1.21
C ALA A 621 43.99 24.14 2.67
N GLU A 622 44.33 25.18 3.43
CA GLU A 622 44.64 25.06 4.86
C GLU A 622 43.45 24.53 5.68
N LEU A 623 42.24 25.05 5.42
CA LEU A 623 41.01 24.60 6.09
C LEU A 623 40.66 23.15 5.76
N VAL A 624 40.83 22.73 4.51
CA VAL A 624 40.63 21.33 4.09
C VAL A 624 41.65 20.42 4.77
N LEU A 625 42.92 20.82 4.82
CA LEU A 625 43.98 20.06 5.52
C LEU A 625 43.74 19.97 7.04
N GLN A 626 43.17 21.01 7.64
CA GLN A 626 42.77 21.00 9.05
C GLN A 626 41.60 20.03 9.28
N GLN A 627 40.57 20.08 8.44
CA GLN A 627 39.43 19.15 8.52
C GLN A 627 39.85 17.69 8.32
N LEU A 628 40.78 17.41 7.40
CA LEU A 628 41.32 16.06 7.20
C LEU A 628 42.13 15.57 8.41
N ARG A 629 42.88 16.47 9.08
CA ARG A 629 43.55 16.14 10.34
C ARG A 629 42.56 15.83 11.46
N ASP A 630 41.53 16.65 11.62
CA ASP A 630 40.49 16.45 12.63
C ASP A 630 39.68 15.16 12.39
N LEU A 631 39.42 14.82 11.11
CA LEU A 631 38.85 13.53 10.72
C LEU A 631 39.77 12.36 11.06
N GLY A 632 41.07 12.50 10.80
CA GLY A 632 42.08 11.49 11.18
C GLY A 632 42.17 11.28 12.70
N GLU A 633 42.11 12.35 13.49
CA GLU A 633 42.08 12.31 14.95
C GLU A 633 40.81 11.62 15.47
N ARG A 634 39.63 11.96 14.91
CA ARG A 634 38.35 11.31 15.25
C ARG A 634 38.33 9.83 14.88
N GLN A 635 38.92 9.46 13.74
CA GLN A 635 39.08 8.07 13.33
C GLN A 635 39.97 7.30 14.31
N LYS A 636 41.14 7.86 14.70
CA LYS A 636 42.02 7.27 15.71
C LYS A 636 41.34 7.10 17.08
N ALA A 637 40.55 8.09 17.51
CA ALA A 637 39.77 8.01 18.74
C ALA A 637 38.68 6.92 18.67
N ARG A 638 38.05 6.74 17.50
CA ARG A 638 37.07 5.68 17.25
C ARG A 638 37.72 4.30 17.26
N ASP A 639 38.87 4.15 16.60
CA ASP A 639 39.61 2.89 16.53
C ASP A 639 40.22 2.50 17.90
N GLY A 640 40.60 3.49 18.71
CA GLY A 640 40.99 3.30 20.11
C GLY A 640 39.84 2.77 21.00
N LYS A 641 38.62 3.25 20.80
CA LYS A 641 37.41 2.73 21.47
C LYS A 641 37.11 1.28 21.06
N TYR A 642 37.26 0.93 19.77
CA TYR A 642 37.06 -0.45 19.31
C TYR A 642 38.09 -1.43 19.90
N ARG A 643 39.35 -1.01 20.07
CA ARG A 643 40.36 -1.82 20.78
C ARG A 643 40.02 -2.05 22.24
N SER A 644 39.52 -1.04 22.95
CA SER A 644 39.13 -1.19 24.36
C SER A 644 37.96 -2.17 24.54
N VAL A 645 36.97 -2.14 23.64
CA VAL A 645 35.83 -3.08 23.65
C VAL A 645 36.28 -4.51 23.32
N ALA A 646 37.20 -4.68 22.37
CA ALA A 646 37.77 -5.99 22.05
C ALA A 646 38.61 -6.58 23.21
N ASP A 647 39.29 -5.73 23.99
CA ASP A 647 40.06 -6.17 25.16
C ASP A 647 39.15 -6.51 26.35
N GLU A 648 38.03 -5.79 26.53
CA GLU A 648 36.99 -6.17 27.51
C GLU A 648 36.29 -7.48 27.15
N LEU A 649 35.99 -7.71 25.87
CA LEU A 649 35.44 -8.98 25.39
C LEU A 649 36.40 -10.15 25.62
N ARG A 650 37.71 -9.97 25.37
CA ARG A 650 38.73 -10.99 25.65
C ARG A 650 38.88 -11.28 27.14
N LYS A 651 38.81 -10.26 28.00
CA LYS A 651 38.78 -10.45 29.46
C LYS A 651 37.54 -11.20 29.92
N GLY A 652 36.37 -10.89 29.37
CA GLY A 652 35.11 -11.59 29.64
C GLY A 652 35.16 -13.07 29.24
N GLN A 653 35.72 -13.38 28.06
CA GLN A 653 35.90 -14.76 27.61
C GLN A 653 36.89 -15.55 28.48
N ALA A 654 38.01 -14.94 28.89
CA ALA A 654 38.97 -15.58 29.78
C ALA A 654 38.37 -15.87 31.17
N GLN A 655 37.53 -14.96 31.70
CA GLN A 655 36.82 -15.16 32.97
C GLN A 655 35.76 -16.28 32.86
N ALA A 656 35.04 -16.35 31.73
CA ALA A 656 34.08 -17.41 31.47
C ALA A 656 34.75 -18.79 31.35
N GLN A 657 35.90 -18.88 30.67
CA GLN A 657 36.69 -20.11 30.59
C GLN A 657 37.25 -20.54 31.96
N ALA A 658 37.73 -19.59 32.76
CA ALA A 658 38.21 -19.88 34.12
C ALA A 658 37.07 -20.34 35.06
N GLN A 659 35.85 -19.82 34.87
CA GLN A 659 34.66 -20.28 35.60
C GLN A 659 34.18 -21.66 35.14
N ALA A 660 34.27 -21.96 33.83
CA ALA A 660 33.94 -23.28 33.28
C ALA A 660 34.91 -24.37 33.78
N GLN A 661 36.21 -24.07 33.86
CA GLN A 661 37.22 -24.99 34.40
C GLN A 661 37.05 -25.26 35.90
N LYS A 662 36.54 -24.29 36.68
CA LYS A 662 36.24 -24.48 38.11
C LYS A 662 34.96 -25.29 38.38
N LYS A 663 34.09 -25.50 37.39
CA LYS A 663 32.80 -26.20 37.55
C LYS A 663 32.76 -27.60 36.93
N GLY A 664 33.90 -28.17 36.55
CA GLY A 664 34.02 -29.61 36.25
C GLY A 664 33.05 -30.16 35.20
N GLY A 665 32.62 -29.33 34.24
CA GLY A 665 31.68 -29.72 33.19
C GLY A 665 32.29 -29.44 31.81
N HIS A 666 32.50 -30.49 31.03
CA HIS A 666 32.77 -30.40 29.60
C HIS A 666 31.59 -29.70 28.92
N VAL A 667 31.84 -28.55 28.28
CA VAL A 667 30.89 -27.91 27.38
C VAL A 667 31.52 -27.94 26.00
N ASP A 668 30.96 -28.77 25.14
CA ASP A 668 31.24 -28.82 23.71
C ASP A 668 30.70 -27.54 23.06
N MET A 669 31.60 -26.73 22.51
CA MET A 669 31.28 -25.47 21.83
C MET A 669 31.34 -25.71 20.32
N GLY A 670 30.29 -26.32 19.79
CA GLY A 670 30.01 -26.30 18.36
C GLY A 670 29.64 -24.88 17.93
N GLY A 671 30.45 -24.31 17.05
CA GLY A 671 30.25 -22.96 16.53
C GLY A 671 29.08 -22.86 15.55
N GLN A 672 28.24 -21.86 15.75
CA GLN A 672 27.70 -20.95 14.73
C GLN A 672 27.29 -19.63 15.39
#